data_AF-A0A9W8K1Q9-F1
#
_entry.id   AF-A0A9W8K1Q9-F1
#
_cell.length_a   1.000
_cell.length_b   1.000
_cell.length_c   1.000
_cell.angle_alpha   90.00
_cell.angle_beta   90.00
_cell.angle_gamma   90.00
#
_symmetry.space_group_name_H-M   'P 1'
#
loop_
_entity.id
_entity.type
_entity.pdbx_description
1 polymer ?
#
loop_
_entity_poly.entity_id
_entity_poly.type
_entity_poly.pdbx_seq_one_letter_code
_entity_poly.pdbx_strand_id
1 'polypeptide(L)'
;MDIMKKVISDMENSPFCYHFGHRQSHILAEEDLPLGLLGVLNRGRSRSNNQVHFRIQPIPNGMSLEHLITGTAADRYAISGICIKYSRFNLHFAILKEPVRARYLCEDGITRRVHGCISARVWSRFPYDNQANFHDDSGAVTSGGESTDDEDDSGLHRAPQSRICGVQNVRTRSRSSRQPVNEEEDGLMDVDAPLTRPVTAVRGLSAVGPASSHQPTRPQTPAAYALGSLRTQRLPPVLWLDQWIPPPTSDEVDLADLEATVFEAACGEGNDTSRLTVIGPSVADLSKQLIQHIETALQNADFSKLLSSAREFKIIYTDNDGRERLRSAGRGVEQEAVYLAFNTFRKNESEFFLPRAGNYSSLAITHSFSPSFISPARLQSLAVLGALSALMLIYGMAPEPLSPVLIHYMIHDCNFDSIHPGLLSEWLPELRQLLRRWIEGNHSSDLLPFREHFAIYHDLQISCLTHRDDAGHQALAAEMLHRAVIGPQSVAHPEFQAFLKGFGLQCLNGFKFTKIKTMMEGGSEALLNFAWSSQIKSFEDLEQHLRFSPLLPPVALELQNTLSRHDQSFEQLLQEFLKSSGVPCPTLFESAKIHFSPLVDLSRTEEPSFRCRMFAWAVTGSPSIDVTSQGLSVYVSAEMDPNYAPASRRDAMMQEGKLSFKTCFKQVRFPLPYIAKLAAADYSPEVEPASFQMAFNHWVLCEVLNGIGDHTMI
;
A
#
# COMPACT_ATOMS: atom_id res chain seq x y z
N MET A 1 11.88 29.73 37.97
CA MET A 1 11.62 29.56 36.52
C MET A 1 11.52 28.09 36.24
N ASP A 2 10.67 27.70 35.29
CA ASP A 2 10.62 26.36 34.74
C ASP A 2 11.99 25.95 34.15
N ILE A 3 12.46 24.74 34.48
CA ILE A 3 13.72 24.17 33.97
C ILE A 3 13.75 24.25 32.46
N MET A 4 12.63 23.94 31.80
CA MET A 4 12.57 23.86 30.35
C MET A 4 12.68 25.22 29.69
N LYS A 5 12.14 26.28 30.30
CA LYS A 5 12.32 27.66 29.81
C LYS A 5 13.79 28.08 29.84
N LYS A 6 14.56 27.63 30.84
CA LYS A 6 16.01 27.89 30.87
C LYS A 6 16.76 27.04 29.84
N VAL A 7 16.44 25.76 29.69
CA VAL A 7 17.08 24.89 28.68
C VAL A 7 16.85 25.41 27.26
N ILE A 8 15.61 25.81 26.94
CA ILE A 8 15.25 26.45 25.66
C ILE A 8 16.09 27.70 25.45
N SER A 9 16.12 28.62 26.43
CA SER A 9 16.89 29.86 26.34
C SER A 9 18.41 29.62 26.23
N ASP A 10 18.97 28.67 26.97
CA ASP A 10 20.40 28.32 26.91
C ASP A 10 20.77 27.67 25.55
N MET A 11 19.83 26.95 24.91
CA MET A 11 19.98 26.41 23.55
C MET A 11 19.84 27.50 22.47
N GLU A 12 18.88 28.41 22.60
CA GLU A 12 18.68 29.57 21.71
C GLU A 12 19.92 30.48 21.69
N ASN A 13 20.50 30.73 22.87
CA ASN A 13 21.71 31.54 23.03
C ASN A 13 23.02 30.74 22.81
N SER A 14 22.96 29.48 22.38
CA SER A 14 24.16 28.67 22.11
C SER A 14 24.80 29.01 20.75
N PRO A 15 26.08 28.69 20.52
CA PRO A 15 26.76 28.92 19.23
C PRO A 15 26.15 28.17 18.03
N PHE A 16 25.23 27.24 18.28
CA PHE A 16 24.52 26.46 17.27
C PHE A 16 23.16 27.06 16.90
N CYS A 17 22.74 28.15 17.56
CA CYS A 17 21.54 28.95 17.25
C CYS A 17 20.27 28.09 17.08
N TYR A 18 19.97 27.22 18.06
CA TYR A 18 18.71 26.46 18.05
C TYR A 18 17.52 27.43 18.11
N HIS A 19 16.46 27.18 17.35
CA HIS A 19 15.25 28.00 17.39
C HIS A 19 14.07 27.12 17.80
N PHE A 20 13.39 27.52 18.88
CA PHE A 20 12.13 26.90 19.29
C PHE A 20 11.00 27.87 18.93
N GLY A 21 9.97 27.38 18.24
CA GLY A 21 8.93 28.22 17.64
C GLY A 21 8.20 29.06 18.68
N HIS A 22 8.52 30.36 18.77
CA HIS A 22 7.66 31.30 19.47
C HIS A 22 6.32 31.44 18.74
N ARG A 23 5.23 31.59 19.50
CA ARG A 23 3.82 31.55 19.05
C ARG A 23 3.37 32.68 18.11
N GLN A 24 4.25 33.29 17.33
CA GLN A 24 3.97 34.48 16.51
C GLN A 24 4.44 34.41 15.04
N SER A 25 4.81 33.22 14.53
CA SER A 25 5.12 33.05 13.10
C SER A 25 4.69 31.69 12.57
N HIS A 26 3.42 31.55 12.17
CA HIS A 26 2.80 30.50 11.33
C HIS A 26 2.97 29.00 11.71
N ILE A 27 3.85 28.68 12.66
CA ILE A 27 4.02 27.35 13.25
C ILE A 27 2.78 27.06 14.09
N LEU A 28 2.15 25.92 13.83
CA LEU A 28 0.92 25.51 14.50
C LEU A 28 1.18 25.22 15.98
N ALA A 29 0.19 25.43 16.84
CA ALA A 29 0.27 25.08 18.26
C ALA A 29 0.43 23.56 18.53
N GLU A 30 0.44 22.75 17.47
CA GLU A 30 0.65 21.30 17.43
C GLU A 30 2.06 20.92 16.94
N GLU A 31 2.76 21.84 16.26
CA GLU A 31 4.18 21.73 15.85
C GLU A 31 5.12 22.26 16.95
N ASP A 32 4.57 23.04 17.89
CA ASP A 32 5.08 23.13 19.25
C ASP A 32 5.12 21.67 19.77
N LEU A 33 6.30 21.04 19.70
CA LEU A 33 6.63 19.86 20.49
C LEU A 33 7.03 20.42 21.86
N PRO A 34 6.09 20.60 22.82
CA PRO A 34 6.45 21.16 24.10
C PRO A 34 7.47 20.21 24.72
N LEU A 35 8.71 20.69 24.85
CA LEU A 35 9.73 19.96 25.58
C LEU A 35 9.33 19.99 27.05
N GLY A 36 8.47 19.05 27.43
CA GLY A 36 7.99 18.85 28.78
C GLY A 36 8.96 17.95 29.52
N LEU A 37 9.46 18.42 30.65
CA LEU A 37 10.18 17.56 31.58
C LEU A 37 9.15 16.60 32.20
N LEU A 38 9.16 15.33 31.76
CA LEU A 38 8.15 14.33 32.15
C LEU A 38 8.26 13.90 33.62
N GLY A 39 9.49 13.96 34.15
CA GLY A 39 9.81 13.60 35.53
C GLY A 39 11.31 13.54 35.72
N VAL A 40 11.75 13.34 36.96
CA VAL A 40 13.14 13.11 37.31
C VAL A 40 13.28 11.66 37.80
N LEU A 41 14.22 10.91 37.20
CA LEU A 41 14.56 9.58 37.68
C LEU A 41 15.34 9.72 38.99
N ASN A 42 14.96 9.00 40.04
CA ASN A 42 15.78 8.95 41.26
C ASN A 42 17.09 8.17 41.01
N ARG A 43 18.09 8.32 41.90
CA ARG A 43 19.38 7.59 41.82
C ARG A 43 19.26 6.07 42.06
N GLY A 44 18.05 5.53 42.06
CA GLY A 44 17.71 4.21 42.59
C GLY A 44 17.78 4.17 44.12
N ARG A 45 17.00 3.27 44.74
CA ARG A 45 17.25 2.85 46.13
C ARG A 45 17.50 1.36 46.16
N SER A 46 18.64 0.98 46.72
CA SER A 46 18.93 -0.42 47.05
C SER A 46 17.93 -0.89 48.11
N ARG A 47 17.31 -2.05 47.86
CA ARG A 47 16.50 -2.79 48.84
C ARG A 47 17.33 -3.89 49.49
N SER A 48 16.81 -4.46 50.58
CA SER A 48 17.44 -5.58 51.31
C SER A 48 17.69 -6.83 50.47
N ASN A 49 17.07 -6.95 49.29
CA ASN A 49 17.25 -8.03 48.32
C ASN A 49 18.31 -7.71 47.22
N ASN A 50 19.17 -6.71 47.42
CA ASN A 50 20.17 -6.22 46.46
C ASN A 50 19.62 -5.68 45.12
N GLN A 51 18.31 -5.55 44.94
CA GLN A 51 17.73 -4.89 43.77
C GLN A 51 17.71 -3.37 43.95
N VAL A 52 18.04 -2.64 42.88
CA VAL A 52 18.01 -1.17 42.82
C VAL A 52 16.82 -0.74 41.96
N HIS A 53 15.75 -0.28 42.62
CA HIS A 53 14.57 0.21 41.90
C HIS A 53 14.72 1.69 41.56
N PHE A 54 14.75 1.99 40.26
CA PHE A 54 14.56 3.34 39.74
C PHE A 54 13.07 3.70 39.74
N ARG A 55 12.75 4.95 40.06
CA ARG A 55 11.38 5.48 40.01
C ARG A 55 11.41 6.87 39.41
N ILE A 56 10.68 7.05 38.31
CA ILE A 56 10.37 8.37 37.76
C ILE A 56 9.47 9.09 38.79
N GLN A 57 9.84 10.31 39.17
CA GLN A 57 9.01 11.16 40.03
C GLN A 57 8.59 12.42 39.26
N PRO A 58 7.33 12.87 39.39
CA PRO A 58 6.93 14.16 38.85
C PRO A 58 7.75 15.28 39.50
N ILE A 59 8.08 16.31 38.73
CA ILE A 59 8.91 17.41 39.21
C ILE A 59 8.12 18.23 40.25
N PRO A 60 8.66 18.44 41.46
CA PRO A 60 8.06 19.35 42.43
C PRO A 60 7.95 20.78 41.87
N ASN A 61 6.78 21.41 42.04
CA ASN A 61 6.54 22.78 41.62
C ASN A 61 7.63 23.73 42.17
N GLY A 62 8.31 24.44 41.27
CA GLY A 62 9.38 25.38 41.61
C GLY A 62 10.81 24.83 41.61
N MET A 63 11.01 23.53 41.37
CA MET A 63 12.36 22.97 41.18
C MET A 63 13.07 23.63 39.99
N SER A 64 14.32 24.06 40.17
CA SER A 64 15.17 24.64 39.12
C SER A 64 16.32 23.70 38.75
N LEU A 65 16.97 23.96 37.61
CA LEU A 65 18.14 23.20 37.16
C LEU A 65 19.29 23.31 38.17
N GLU A 66 19.44 24.49 38.77
CA GLU A 66 20.38 24.74 39.86
C GLU A 66 20.11 23.88 41.10
N HIS A 67 18.84 23.69 41.50
CA HIS A 67 18.48 22.77 42.60
C HIS A 67 18.85 21.31 42.28
N LEU A 68 18.73 20.89 41.02
CA LEU A 68 19.12 19.55 40.55
C LEU A 68 20.64 19.33 40.48
N ILE A 69 21.43 20.39 40.31
CA ILE A 69 22.89 20.31 40.14
C ILE A 69 23.64 20.59 41.45
N THR A 70 23.16 21.55 42.27
CA THR A 70 23.90 22.10 43.43
C THR A 70 23.18 21.94 44.78
N GLY A 71 21.89 21.60 44.77
CA GLY A 71 21.07 21.49 45.99
C GLY A 71 20.87 20.06 46.48
N THR A 72 20.11 19.90 47.57
CA THR A 72 19.75 18.60 48.18
C THR A 72 18.95 17.65 47.27
N ALA A 73 18.53 18.11 46.09
CA ALA A 73 17.91 17.30 45.05
C ALA A 73 18.95 16.58 44.17
N ALA A 74 20.17 17.14 44.00
CA ALA A 74 21.27 16.46 43.34
C ALA A 74 21.53 15.08 43.97
N ASP A 75 21.52 15.01 45.30
CA ASP A 75 21.72 13.75 46.03
C ASP A 75 20.60 12.71 45.86
N ARG A 76 19.43 13.10 45.35
CA ARG A 76 18.27 12.22 45.14
C ARG A 76 18.06 11.82 43.68
N TYR A 77 18.44 12.68 42.73
CA TYR A 77 18.11 12.53 41.30
C TYR A 77 19.32 12.58 40.36
N ALA A 78 20.42 13.26 40.72
CA ALA A 78 21.58 13.38 39.85
C ALA A 78 22.60 12.26 40.11
N ILE A 79 22.69 11.28 39.20
CA ILE A 79 23.86 10.40 39.16
C ILE A 79 24.96 11.16 38.42
N SER A 80 25.88 11.80 39.15
CA SER A 80 26.91 12.67 38.55
C SER A 80 27.69 12.00 37.41
N GLY A 81 28.04 10.71 37.53
CA GLY A 81 28.73 9.95 36.48
C GLY A 81 27.91 9.61 35.22
N ILE A 82 26.59 9.83 35.21
CA ILE A 82 25.68 9.59 34.07
C ILE A 82 25.13 10.92 33.55
N CYS A 83 24.56 11.72 34.46
CA CYS A 83 23.95 13.01 34.15
C CYS A 83 24.99 14.08 33.82
N ILE A 84 26.24 13.99 34.31
CA ILE A 84 27.29 14.98 34.01
C ILE A 84 28.46 14.29 33.28
N LYS A 85 28.51 14.45 31.95
CA LYS A 85 29.60 13.92 31.11
C LYS A 85 30.40 15.08 30.54
N TYR A 86 31.72 15.04 30.70
CA TYR A 86 32.64 16.11 30.24
C TYR A 86 32.23 17.52 30.71
N SER A 87 31.83 17.64 31.99
CA SER A 87 31.34 18.90 32.60
C SER A 87 30.05 19.47 31.97
N ARG A 88 29.26 18.65 31.25
CA ARG A 88 27.96 19.03 30.68
C ARG A 88 26.85 18.19 31.30
N PHE A 89 25.75 18.83 31.68
CA PHE A 89 24.54 18.16 32.16
C PHE A 89 23.74 17.63 30.96
N ASN A 90 23.59 16.31 30.85
CA ASN A 90 22.89 15.66 29.74
C ASN A 90 21.40 15.50 30.07
N LEU A 91 20.56 16.12 29.24
CA LEU A 91 19.12 15.89 29.23
C LEU A 91 18.79 14.87 28.13
N HIS A 92 18.03 13.84 28.49
CA HIS A 92 17.53 12.85 27.55
C HIS A 92 16.06 13.15 27.26
N PHE A 93 15.74 13.39 25.99
CA PHE A 93 14.38 13.61 25.52
C PHE A 93 13.79 12.30 25.00
N ALA A 94 12.50 12.08 25.27
CA ALA A 94 11.73 10.95 24.77
C ALA A 94 10.39 11.48 24.22
N ILE A 95 9.85 10.84 23.18
CA ILE A 95 8.60 11.26 22.54
C ILE A 95 7.46 10.45 23.13
N LEU A 96 6.52 11.13 23.81
CA LEU A 96 5.50 10.49 24.65
C LEU A 96 4.35 9.82 23.87
N LYS A 97 4.14 10.17 22.60
CA LYS A 97 3.09 9.62 21.76
C LYS A 97 3.68 8.90 20.55
N GLU A 98 3.45 7.60 20.48
CA GLU A 98 3.62 6.83 19.25
C GLU A 98 2.26 6.75 18.50
N PRO A 99 2.23 6.80 17.16
CA PRO A 99 3.33 7.21 16.29
C PRO A 99 3.56 8.73 16.31
N VAL A 100 4.80 9.15 16.06
CA VAL A 100 5.18 10.54 15.79
C VAL A 100 4.62 10.93 14.42
N ARG A 101 3.36 11.36 14.40
CA ARG A 101 2.69 11.93 13.23
C ARG A 101 3.16 13.38 13.07
N ALA A 102 4.09 13.63 12.14
CA ALA A 102 4.44 15.00 11.79
C ALA A 102 3.37 15.57 10.84
N ARG A 103 2.69 16.64 11.26
CA ARG A 103 1.82 17.43 10.38
C ARG A 103 2.69 18.52 9.75
N TYR A 104 2.82 18.52 8.43
CA TYR A 104 3.45 19.62 7.71
C TYR A 104 2.38 20.48 7.06
N LEU A 105 2.47 21.79 7.28
CA LEU A 105 1.92 22.76 6.34
C LEU A 105 2.64 22.61 4.99
N CYS A 106 1.85 22.43 3.95
CA CYS A 106 2.33 22.51 2.58
C CYS A 106 2.64 23.96 2.19
N GLU A 107 3.33 24.16 1.06
CA GLU A 107 3.75 25.50 0.60
C GLU A 107 2.58 26.45 0.27
N ASP A 108 1.35 25.93 0.15
CA ASP A 108 0.11 26.73 0.04
C ASP A 108 -0.32 27.41 1.35
N GLY A 109 0.27 27.03 2.49
CA GLY A 109 -0.06 27.54 3.82
C GLY A 109 -1.44 27.12 4.34
N ILE A 110 -2.13 26.19 3.66
CA ILE A 110 -3.52 25.80 3.96
C ILE A 110 -3.61 24.30 4.19
N THR A 111 -3.10 23.49 3.25
CA THR A 111 -3.21 22.03 3.34
C THR A 111 -2.20 21.48 4.36
N ARG A 112 -2.66 20.56 5.22
CA ARG A 112 -1.81 19.85 6.19
C ARG A 112 -1.65 18.40 5.77
N ARG A 113 -0.41 17.93 5.55
CA ARG A 113 -0.14 16.50 5.32
C ARG A 113 0.36 15.82 6.58
N VAL A 114 -0.19 14.64 6.90
CA VAL A 114 0.21 13.83 8.05
C VAL A 114 1.22 12.76 7.63
N HIS A 115 2.43 12.77 8.21
CA HIS A 115 3.51 11.86 7.86
C HIS A 115 3.86 10.90 9.01
N GLY A 116 3.50 9.62 8.86
CA GLY A 116 3.90 8.54 9.77
C GLY A 116 5.32 8.00 9.52
N CYS A 117 5.83 8.07 8.29
CA CYS A 117 7.15 7.51 7.92
C CYS A 117 8.34 8.15 8.64
N ILE A 118 8.17 9.37 9.17
CA ILE A 118 9.19 10.02 10.01
C ILE A 118 9.36 9.29 11.35
N SER A 119 8.28 8.71 11.91
CA SER A 119 8.39 7.78 13.05
C SER A 119 9.35 6.65 12.74
N ALA A 120 9.15 5.97 11.59
CA ALA A 120 10.00 4.85 11.18
C ALA A 120 11.48 5.25 11.08
N ARG A 121 11.78 6.44 10.52
CA ARG A 121 13.16 6.93 10.37
C ARG A 121 13.79 7.44 11.68
N VAL A 122 12.98 7.98 12.60
CA VAL A 122 13.44 8.40 13.94
C VAL A 122 13.70 7.17 14.80
N TRP A 123 12.71 6.28 14.95
CA TRP A 123 12.80 5.11 15.82
C TRP A 123 13.76 4.02 15.33
N SER A 124 14.02 3.90 14.02
CA SER A 124 15.08 3.01 13.51
C SER A 124 16.50 3.41 13.97
N ARG A 125 16.69 4.64 14.47
CA ARG A 125 17.94 5.07 15.13
C ARG A 125 18.02 4.69 16.61
N PHE A 126 16.91 4.23 17.21
CA PHE A 126 16.78 3.85 18.62
C PHE A 126 16.23 2.41 18.76
N PRO A 127 16.91 1.38 18.19
CA PRO A 127 16.35 0.03 18.06
C PRO A 127 16.06 -0.67 19.40
N TYR A 128 16.71 -0.26 20.49
CA TYR A 128 16.52 -0.86 21.82
C TYR A 128 15.18 -0.47 22.46
N ASP A 129 14.63 0.70 22.14
CA ASP A 129 13.33 1.14 22.68
C ASP A 129 12.17 0.33 22.08
N ASN A 130 12.31 -0.13 20.82
CA ASN A 130 11.36 -1.02 20.16
C ASN A 130 11.32 -2.45 20.74
N GLN A 131 12.36 -2.88 21.47
CA GLN A 131 12.43 -4.23 22.04
C GLN A 131 11.92 -4.30 23.49
N ALA A 132 11.89 -3.16 24.20
CA ALA A 132 11.58 -3.11 25.63
C ALA A 132 10.10 -3.37 25.98
N ASN A 133 9.18 -3.27 25.01
CA ASN A 133 7.75 -3.57 25.19
C ASN A 133 7.38 -5.05 24.90
N PHE A 134 8.35 -5.93 24.64
CA PHE A 134 8.10 -7.34 24.32
C PHE A 134 8.61 -8.31 25.41
N HIS A 135 8.07 -8.17 26.62
CA HIS A 135 7.84 -9.31 27.49
C HIS A 135 6.60 -9.05 28.36
N ASP A 136 5.47 -9.52 27.85
CA ASP A 136 4.26 -9.72 28.64
C ASP A 136 4.52 -10.88 29.62
N ASP A 137 4.74 -10.53 30.89
CA ASP A 137 4.80 -11.46 32.00
C ASP A 137 3.63 -11.17 32.96
N SER A 138 2.44 -10.94 32.40
CA SER A 138 1.17 -10.84 33.15
C SER A 138 0.65 -12.23 33.55
N GLY A 139 1.46 -12.95 34.33
CA GLY A 139 1.06 -14.17 35.03
C GLY A 139 -0.09 -13.88 36.01
N ALA A 140 -1.32 -14.11 35.55
CA ALA A 140 -2.53 -13.82 36.32
C ALA A 140 -2.69 -14.72 37.56
N VAL A 141 -2.86 -14.11 38.73
CA VAL A 141 -3.76 -14.63 39.78
C VAL A 141 -4.45 -13.47 40.49
N THR A 142 -5.78 -13.51 40.56
CA THR A 142 -6.62 -12.62 41.36
C THR A 142 -7.23 -13.36 42.56
N SER A 143 -7.63 -12.63 43.60
CA SER A 143 -8.66 -12.99 44.62
C SER A 143 -8.20 -13.60 45.96
N GLY A 144 -8.73 -13.02 47.05
CA GLY A 144 -8.80 -13.59 48.42
C GLY A 144 -7.50 -13.52 49.24
N GLY A 145 -7.51 -13.37 50.56
CA GLY A 145 -8.65 -13.15 51.47
C GLY A 145 -8.33 -13.65 52.90
N GLU A 146 -8.23 -12.71 53.85
CA GLU A 146 -8.38 -12.86 55.32
C GLU A 146 -7.35 -13.66 56.17
N SER A 147 -7.16 -13.10 57.38
CA SER A 147 -6.85 -13.72 58.69
C SER A 147 -5.47 -14.35 59.02
N THR A 148 -4.86 -13.81 60.10
CA THR A 148 -4.16 -14.48 61.23
C THR A 148 -2.94 -15.39 60.95
N ASP A 149 -1.99 -15.63 61.87
CA ASP A 149 -1.44 -14.98 63.07
C ASP A 149 -0.17 -15.81 63.41
N ASP A 150 0.83 -15.22 64.07
CA ASP A 150 1.94 -15.92 64.78
C ASP A 150 2.85 -16.85 63.91
N GLU A 151 4.05 -17.31 64.29
CA GLU A 151 5.03 -16.99 65.34
C GLU A 151 6.43 -17.40 64.79
N ASP A 152 7.53 -17.01 65.46
CA ASP A 152 8.77 -17.78 65.78
C ASP A 152 9.20 -19.04 64.97
N ASP A 153 10.49 -19.45 64.86
CA ASP A 153 11.78 -19.02 65.40
C ASP A 153 12.89 -19.84 64.68
N SER A 154 14.14 -19.35 64.67
CA SER A 154 15.38 -20.09 64.35
C SER A 154 15.53 -20.68 62.92
N GLY A 155 16.72 -20.95 62.39
CA GLY A 155 18.05 -20.64 62.88
C GLY A 155 19.14 -21.41 62.12
N LEU A 156 20.33 -20.83 62.06
CA LEU A 156 21.63 -21.51 61.99
C LEU A 156 22.02 -22.35 60.74
N HIS A 157 23.06 -21.82 60.08
CA HIS A 157 24.34 -22.49 59.77
C HIS A 157 24.66 -23.05 58.36
N ARG A 158 25.84 -22.59 57.92
CA ARG A 158 26.92 -23.33 57.23
C ARG A 158 26.79 -23.66 55.73
N ALA A 159 27.41 -22.77 54.95
CA ALA A 159 28.45 -23.14 53.97
C ALA A 159 29.59 -23.98 54.64
N PRO A 160 30.56 -24.62 53.93
CA PRO A 160 31.02 -24.22 52.58
C PRO A 160 31.61 -25.33 51.66
N GLN A 161 32.17 -24.91 50.51
CA GLN A 161 33.30 -25.55 49.78
C GLN A 161 33.04 -26.94 49.13
N SER A 162 33.73 -27.39 48.07
CA SER A 162 34.64 -26.77 47.08
C SER A 162 34.93 -27.79 45.96
N ARG A 163 35.82 -27.44 45.01
CA ARG A 163 36.54 -28.30 44.02
C ARG A 163 35.85 -28.61 42.68
N ILE A 164 36.58 -28.85 41.58
CA ILE A 164 37.83 -28.26 41.01
C ILE A 164 38.03 -28.89 39.61
N CYS A 165 38.60 -28.13 38.66
CA CYS A 165 39.25 -28.52 37.39
C CYS A 165 38.67 -29.61 36.45
N GLY A 166 38.64 -29.27 35.16
CA GLY A 166 38.58 -30.24 34.05
C GLY A 166 38.87 -29.56 32.71
N VAL A 167 40.11 -29.67 32.21
CA VAL A 167 40.59 -29.12 30.93
C VAL A 167 41.16 -30.27 30.09
N GLN A 168 41.25 -30.09 28.75
CA GLN A 168 41.87 -30.98 27.74
C GLN A 168 40.94 -32.07 27.15
N ASN A 169 41.08 -32.55 25.90
CA ASN A 169 41.77 -32.04 24.69
C ASN A 169 41.31 -32.82 23.43
N VAL A 170 41.08 -32.11 22.31
CA VAL A 170 41.67 -32.32 20.95
C VAL A 170 41.74 -33.72 20.27
N ARG A 171 41.37 -33.73 18.97
CA ARG A 171 41.90 -34.49 17.76
C ARG A 171 41.05 -35.61 17.07
N THR A 172 40.63 -35.32 15.81
CA THR A 172 40.82 -36.06 14.52
C THR A 172 40.53 -37.59 14.39
N ARG A 173 40.12 -38.22 13.25
CA ARG A 173 40.28 -37.93 11.79
C ARG A 173 39.47 -38.94 10.91
N SER A 174 38.90 -38.52 9.76
CA SER A 174 38.71 -39.25 8.45
C SER A 174 37.97 -40.64 8.39
N ARG A 175 37.50 -41.24 7.25
CA ARG A 175 37.60 -41.02 5.77
C ARG A 175 36.55 -41.85 4.95
N SER A 176 36.41 -41.59 3.63
CA SER A 176 35.90 -42.45 2.50
C SER A 176 34.46 -42.13 1.99
N SER A 177 34.21 -41.58 0.77
CA SER A 177 34.28 -42.07 -0.66
C SER A 177 33.06 -42.92 -1.09
N ARG A 178 32.46 -42.89 -2.31
CA ARG A 178 32.82 -42.53 -3.73
C ARG A 178 31.54 -42.10 -4.51
N GLN A 179 31.51 -41.00 -5.29
CA GLN A 179 31.64 -40.84 -6.78
C GLN A 179 30.34 -40.95 -7.66
N PRO A 180 30.29 -40.32 -8.85
CA PRO A 180 29.05 -39.96 -9.58
C PRO A 180 28.93 -40.57 -11.01
N VAL A 181 27.84 -40.24 -11.73
CA VAL A 181 27.70 -40.33 -13.20
C VAL A 181 26.83 -39.16 -13.69
N ASN A 182 26.95 -38.82 -14.96
CA ASN A 182 26.18 -37.78 -15.66
C ASN A 182 24.95 -38.46 -16.35
N GLU A 183 24.32 -38.05 -17.47
CA GLU A 183 24.62 -37.09 -18.56
C GLU A 183 23.28 -36.64 -19.25
N GLU A 184 23.40 -35.95 -20.38
CA GLU A 184 22.49 -35.57 -21.49
C GLU A 184 21.13 -36.30 -21.71
N GLU A 185 20.11 -35.56 -22.20
CA GLU A 185 19.70 -35.60 -23.63
C GLU A 185 18.70 -34.49 -24.05
N ASP A 186 18.96 -33.88 -25.21
CA ASP A 186 18.04 -33.07 -26.02
C ASP A 186 17.14 -33.97 -26.89
N GLY A 187 15.95 -33.52 -27.31
CA GLY A 187 15.16 -34.27 -28.31
C GLY A 187 13.79 -33.67 -28.68
N LEU A 188 13.67 -33.15 -29.92
CA LEU A 188 12.46 -32.56 -30.50
C LEU A 188 11.74 -33.53 -31.48
N MET A 189 10.45 -33.24 -31.79
CA MET A 189 9.73 -33.61 -33.05
C MET A 189 9.34 -35.11 -33.21
N ASP A 190 8.22 -35.55 -33.83
CA ASP A 190 7.03 -34.89 -34.42
C ASP A 190 5.85 -35.92 -34.57
N VAL A 191 4.67 -35.49 -35.09
CA VAL A 191 3.47 -36.23 -35.66
C VAL A 191 3.28 -37.75 -35.40
N ASP A 192 2.07 -38.26 -35.07
CA ASP A 192 0.93 -38.35 -36.01
C ASP A 192 -0.40 -38.80 -35.34
N ALA A 193 -1.53 -38.73 -36.07
CA ALA A 193 -2.89 -39.09 -35.62
C ALA A 193 -3.39 -40.44 -36.23
N PRO A 194 -4.72 -40.72 -36.32
CA PRO A 194 -5.77 -40.90 -35.30
C PRO A 194 -6.30 -42.38 -35.26
N LEU A 195 -7.33 -42.70 -34.45
CA LEU A 195 -8.55 -43.49 -34.84
C LEU A 195 -9.46 -43.99 -33.68
N THR A 196 -10.72 -43.52 -33.69
CA THR A 196 -12.01 -44.22 -33.41
C THR A 196 -12.23 -45.26 -32.27
N ARG A 197 -13.19 -44.92 -31.38
CA ARG A 197 -14.38 -45.71 -30.92
C ARG A 197 -14.19 -47.02 -30.10
N PRO A 198 -15.25 -47.57 -29.45
CA PRO A 198 -16.44 -46.94 -28.82
C PRO A 198 -16.81 -47.49 -27.40
N VAL A 199 -17.73 -46.77 -26.73
CA VAL A 199 -18.84 -47.26 -25.87
C VAL A 199 -18.72 -48.62 -25.17
N THR A 200 -18.85 -48.62 -23.83
CA THR A 200 -19.67 -49.64 -23.14
C THR A 200 -20.37 -49.02 -21.92
N ALA A 201 -21.70 -49.17 -21.85
CA ALA A 201 -22.49 -48.75 -20.70
C ALA A 201 -22.72 -49.94 -19.77
N VAL A 202 -22.71 -49.71 -18.45
CA VAL A 202 -23.19 -50.68 -17.45
C VAL A 202 -24.19 -50.01 -16.52
N ARG A 203 -25.41 -50.57 -16.48
CA ARG A 203 -26.45 -50.27 -15.48
C ARG A 203 -26.22 -51.14 -14.23
N GLY A 204 -26.51 -50.57 -13.07
CA GLY A 204 -26.74 -51.30 -11.80
C GLY A 204 -27.19 -50.28 -10.75
N LEU A 205 -28.47 -49.95 -10.65
CA LEU A 205 -29.52 -50.64 -9.88
C LEU A 205 -29.28 -50.69 -8.36
N SER A 206 -30.23 -50.07 -7.68
CA SER A 206 -30.49 -49.91 -6.25
C SER A 206 -30.18 -51.08 -5.31
N ALA A 207 -29.82 -50.72 -4.07
CA ALA A 207 -30.13 -51.49 -2.86
C ALA A 207 -30.60 -50.54 -1.74
N VAL A 208 -31.50 -51.01 -0.87
CA VAL A 208 -32.22 -50.20 0.13
C VAL A 208 -31.94 -50.70 1.55
N GLY A 209 -31.51 -49.78 2.43
CA GLY A 209 -31.61 -49.88 3.91
C GLY A 209 -30.72 -50.92 4.62
N PRO A 210 -30.80 -51.02 5.97
CA PRO A 210 -31.60 -50.23 6.90
C PRO A 210 -30.76 -49.46 7.96
N ALA A 211 -31.45 -48.84 8.93
CA ALA A 211 -30.88 -47.97 9.96
C ALA A 211 -30.15 -48.72 11.10
N SER A 212 -29.28 -48.00 11.81
CA SER A 212 -28.91 -48.28 13.20
C SER A 212 -28.74 -46.97 13.98
N SER A 213 -29.23 -46.95 15.20
CA SER A 213 -29.33 -45.80 16.08
C SER A 213 -28.25 -45.81 17.16
N HIS A 214 -27.44 -44.75 17.26
CA HIS A 214 -26.76 -44.39 18.51
C HIS A 214 -26.62 -42.87 18.64
N GLN A 215 -27.27 -42.30 19.66
CA GLN A 215 -26.94 -40.95 20.15
C GLN A 215 -25.66 -41.01 20.97
N PRO A 216 -24.80 -39.98 20.85
CA PRO A 216 -24.19 -39.40 22.03
C PRO A 216 -24.55 -37.91 22.19
N THR A 217 -24.37 -37.43 23.41
CA THR A 217 -24.73 -36.10 23.91
C THR A 217 -24.03 -34.96 23.17
N ARG A 218 -24.80 -33.92 22.82
CA ARG A 218 -24.37 -32.73 22.06
C ARG A 218 -23.71 -31.69 22.99
N PRO A 219 -22.42 -31.35 22.83
CA PRO A 219 -21.88 -30.12 23.42
C PRO A 219 -22.47 -28.90 22.71
N GLN A 220 -22.78 -27.84 23.45
CA GLN A 220 -23.37 -26.63 22.90
C GLN A 220 -22.36 -25.90 22.01
N THR A 221 -22.63 -25.89 20.71
CA THR A 221 -21.89 -25.08 19.73
C THR A 221 -22.34 -23.62 19.85
N PRO A 222 -21.44 -22.63 19.92
CA PRO A 222 -21.84 -21.22 19.91
C PRO A 222 -22.61 -20.89 18.62
N ALA A 223 -23.54 -19.95 18.74
CA ALA A 223 -24.51 -19.66 17.68
C ALA A 223 -23.85 -19.37 16.34
N ALA A 224 -24.26 -20.11 15.29
CA ALA A 224 -23.96 -19.73 13.93
C ALA A 224 -24.53 -18.33 13.68
N TYR A 225 -23.65 -17.37 13.37
CA TYR A 225 -24.07 -16.06 12.89
C TYR A 225 -25.05 -16.25 11.74
N ALA A 226 -26.21 -15.59 11.84
CA ALA A 226 -27.21 -15.64 10.79
C ALA A 226 -26.62 -15.09 9.50
N LEU A 227 -26.35 -15.98 8.53
CA LEU A 227 -26.22 -15.60 7.13
C LEU A 227 -27.49 -14.82 6.78
N GLY A 228 -27.32 -13.52 6.55
CA GLY A 228 -28.41 -12.65 6.13
C GLY A 228 -29.11 -13.28 4.93
N SER A 229 -30.44 -13.22 4.92
CA SER A 229 -31.27 -13.87 3.90
C SER A 229 -30.70 -13.64 2.51
N LEU A 230 -30.21 -14.73 1.88
CA LEU A 230 -29.88 -14.76 0.47
C LEU A 230 -31.20 -14.53 -0.29
N ARG A 231 -31.57 -13.25 -0.47
CA ARG A 231 -32.47 -12.83 -1.55
C ARG A 231 -31.94 -13.53 -2.79
N THR A 232 -32.75 -14.40 -3.39
CA THR A 232 -32.36 -14.99 -4.66
C THR A 232 -32.23 -13.85 -5.66
N GLN A 233 -30.99 -13.48 -5.99
CA GLN A 233 -30.65 -12.38 -6.89
C GLN A 233 -31.05 -12.77 -8.31
N ARG A 234 -32.36 -12.65 -8.57
CA ARG A 234 -32.98 -12.76 -9.87
C ARG A 234 -32.82 -11.43 -10.58
N LEU A 235 -32.59 -11.48 -11.89
CA LEU A 235 -32.68 -10.29 -12.72
C LEU A 235 -34.10 -9.71 -12.66
N PRO A 236 -34.27 -8.38 -12.67
CA PRO A 236 -35.59 -7.77 -12.75
C PRO A 236 -36.24 -8.12 -14.11
N PRO A 237 -37.56 -8.37 -14.15
CA PRO A 237 -38.25 -8.74 -15.39
C PRO A 237 -38.38 -7.57 -16.39
N VAL A 238 -38.18 -6.34 -15.91
CA VAL A 238 -38.15 -5.10 -16.70
C VAL A 238 -37.01 -4.24 -16.16
N LEU A 239 -36.13 -3.78 -17.04
CA LEU A 239 -34.98 -2.96 -16.63
C LEU A 239 -35.43 -1.52 -16.34
N TRP A 240 -35.01 -0.96 -15.20
CA TRP A 240 -35.29 0.42 -14.78
C TRP A 240 -36.78 0.82 -14.72
N LEU A 241 -37.66 -0.12 -14.36
CA LEU A 241 -39.08 0.18 -14.11
C LEU A 241 -39.24 1.18 -12.95
N ASP A 242 -38.53 0.93 -11.86
CA ASP A 242 -38.40 1.84 -10.72
C ASP A 242 -37.11 2.66 -10.83
N GLN A 243 -37.16 3.92 -10.41
CA GLN A 243 -35.96 4.75 -10.32
C GLN A 243 -35.09 4.27 -9.16
N TRP A 244 -33.81 3.96 -9.45
CA TRP A 244 -32.83 3.71 -8.40
C TRP A 244 -32.66 4.94 -7.51
N ILE A 245 -32.79 4.73 -6.20
CA ILE A 245 -32.50 5.72 -5.17
C ILE A 245 -31.25 5.23 -4.43
N PRO A 246 -30.12 5.96 -4.48
CA PRO A 246 -28.93 5.55 -3.75
C PRO A 246 -29.20 5.52 -2.23
N PRO A 247 -28.50 4.67 -1.47
CA PRO A 247 -28.53 4.72 -0.02
C PRO A 247 -28.20 6.14 0.48
N PRO A 248 -28.78 6.60 1.61
CA PRO A 248 -28.40 7.89 2.17
C PRO A 248 -26.90 7.90 2.49
N THR A 249 -26.22 8.93 2.01
CA THR A 249 -24.83 9.23 2.32
C THR A 249 -24.76 10.06 3.59
N SER A 250 -23.67 9.89 4.34
CA SER A 250 -23.20 10.83 5.32
C SER A 250 -22.02 11.60 4.72
N ASP A 251 -21.92 12.89 5.02
CA ASP A 251 -20.80 13.73 4.57
C ASP A 251 -19.63 13.60 5.58
N GLU A 252 -19.40 12.38 6.08
CA GLU A 252 -18.43 12.07 7.14
C GLU A 252 -17.02 11.84 6.59
N VAL A 253 -16.88 11.51 5.30
CA VAL A 253 -15.60 11.15 4.67
C VAL A 253 -15.35 11.96 3.41
N ASP A 254 -14.32 12.81 3.47
CA ASP A 254 -13.69 13.41 2.28
C ASP A 254 -12.87 12.33 1.54
N LEU A 255 -12.97 12.33 0.20
CA LEU A 255 -12.13 11.53 -0.69
C LEU A 255 -10.62 11.72 -0.42
N ALA A 256 -10.20 12.91 -0.01
CA ALA A 256 -8.80 13.21 0.34
C ALA A 256 -8.31 12.41 1.56
N ASP A 257 -9.19 12.13 2.51
CA ASP A 257 -8.91 11.42 3.76
C ASP A 257 -9.50 9.98 3.75
N LEU A 258 -9.93 9.49 2.59
CA LEU A 258 -10.53 8.16 2.37
C LEU A 258 -9.69 7.05 3.01
N GLU A 259 -8.39 7.06 2.72
CA GLU A 259 -7.43 6.09 3.23
C GLU A 259 -7.40 6.06 4.76
N ALA A 260 -7.18 7.22 5.38
CA ALA A 260 -7.09 7.34 6.83
C ALA A 260 -8.40 6.91 7.51
N THR A 261 -9.53 7.34 6.96
CA THR A 261 -10.85 7.07 7.53
C THR A 261 -11.22 5.59 7.46
N VAL A 262 -10.93 4.92 6.34
CA VAL A 262 -11.13 3.47 6.21
C VAL A 262 -10.31 2.70 7.25
N PHE A 263 -9.06 3.08 7.47
CA PHE A 263 -8.18 2.39 8.43
C PHE A 263 -8.55 2.68 9.90
N GLU A 264 -9.00 3.89 10.22
CA GLU A 264 -9.51 4.22 11.56
C GLU A 264 -10.84 3.48 11.83
N ALA A 265 -11.76 3.42 10.86
CA ALA A 265 -13.00 2.65 10.94
C ALA A 265 -12.78 1.13 11.04
N ALA A 266 -11.75 0.59 10.37
CA ALA A 266 -11.39 -0.82 10.44
C ALA A 266 -10.76 -1.24 11.78
N CYS A 267 -10.12 -0.31 12.51
CA CYS A 267 -9.62 -0.57 13.86
C CYS A 267 -10.75 -0.52 14.91
N GLY A 268 -11.62 0.49 14.81
CA GLY A 268 -12.61 0.82 15.83
C GLY A 268 -12.00 1.55 17.04
N GLU A 269 -12.84 2.27 17.79
CA GLU A 269 -12.39 3.05 18.94
C GLU A 269 -11.83 2.16 20.06
N GLY A 270 -10.56 2.36 20.42
CA GLY A 270 -9.94 1.75 21.60
C GLY A 270 -9.39 0.32 21.43
N ASN A 271 -9.51 -0.30 20.26
CA ASN A 271 -8.82 -1.57 19.98
C ASN A 271 -7.35 -1.33 19.64
N ASP A 272 -6.44 -1.93 20.42
CA ASP A 272 -5.02 -1.99 20.12
C ASP A 272 -4.77 -3.03 18.99
N THR A 273 -5.00 -2.62 17.74
CA THR A 273 -4.78 -3.49 16.59
C THR A 273 -3.29 -3.72 16.39
N SER A 274 -2.86 -4.99 16.45
CA SER A 274 -1.44 -5.33 16.35
C SER A 274 -0.82 -4.74 15.07
N ARG A 275 0.25 -3.96 15.23
CA ARG A 275 0.98 -3.30 14.12
C ARG A 275 1.28 -4.29 12.98
N LEU A 276 0.98 -3.90 11.74
CA LEU A 276 1.46 -4.63 10.57
C LEU A 276 2.87 -4.15 10.23
N THR A 277 3.82 -5.07 10.06
CA THR A 277 5.16 -4.72 9.57
C THR A 277 5.55 -5.70 8.49
N VAL A 278 5.80 -5.20 7.28
CA VAL A 278 6.19 -5.99 6.11
C VAL A 278 7.61 -5.57 5.72
N ILE A 279 8.55 -6.52 5.67
CA ILE A 279 9.98 -6.24 5.54
C ILE A 279 10.59 -7.15 4.47
N GLY A 280 11.22 -6.59 3.45
CA GLY A 280 11.86 -7.37 2.38
C GLY A 280 13.02 -6.64 1.71
N PRO A 281 13.81 -7.31 0.86
CA PRO A 281 14.91 -6.69 0.14
C PRO A 281 14.48 -5.92 -1.11
N SER A 282 13.23 -6.09 -1.56
CA SER A 282 12.66 -5.42 -2.73
C SER A 282 11.15 -5.19 -2.59
N VAL A 283 10.56 -4.30 -3.39
CA VAL A 283 9.09 -4.15 -3.48
C VAL A 283 8.41 -5.45 -3.94
N ALA A 284 9.07 -6.26 -4.78
CA ALA A 284 8.56 -7.56 -5.21
C ALA A 284 8.42 -8.55 -4.05
N ASP A 285 9.28 -8.50 -3.04
CA ASP A 285 9.18 -9.35 -1.86
C ASP A 285 8.20 -8.80 -0.82
N LEU A 286 8.03 -7.48 -0.74
CA LEU A 286 6.95 -6.85 0.02
C LEU A 286 5.57 -7.21 -0.55
N SER A 287 5.44 -7.23 -1.88
CA SER A 287 4.24 -7.65 -2.60
C SER A 287 3.86 -9.12 -2.33
N LYS A 288 4.84 -10.04 -2.35
CA LYS A 288 4.62 -11.45 -1.97
C LYS A 288 4.18 -11.59 -0.50
N GLN A 289 4.81 -10.88 0.42
CA GLN A 289 4.44 -10.91 1.84
C GLN A 289 3.07 -10.29 2.10
N LEU A 290 2.71 -9.22 1.38
CA LEU A 290 1.38 -8.63 1.41
C LEU A 290 0.31 -9.66 1.01
N ILE A 291 0.55 -10.45 -0.05
CA ILE A 291 -0.33 -11.56 -0.44
C ILE A 291 -0.47 -12.57 0.71
N GLN A 292 0.64 -13.00 1.33
CA GLN A 292 0.60 -13.93 2.48
C GLN A 292 -0.19 -13.37 3.68
N HIS A 293 -0.09 -12.06 3.94
CA HIS A 293 -0.90 -11.39 4.97
C HIS A 293 -2.39 -11.34 4.61
N ILE A 294 -2.74 -11.11 3.33
CA ILE A 294 -4.12 -11.19 2.83
C ILE A 294 -4.67 -12.62 2.96
N GLU A 295 -3.89 -13.63 2.60
CA GLU A 295 -4.26 -15.04 2.78
C GLU A 295 -4.51 -15.40 4.25
N THR A 296 -3.66 -14.92 5.14
CA THR A 296 -3.83 -15.08 6.59
C THR A 296 -5.10 -14.38 7.10
N ALA A 297 -5.38 -13.16 6.65
CA ALA A 297 -6.61 -12.43 6.96
C ALA A 297 -7.86 -13.18 6.44
N LEU A 298 -7.79 -13.75 5.24
CA LEU A 298 -8.87 -14.55 4.63
C LEU A 298 -9.15 -15.86 5.37
N GLN A 299 -8.12 -16.49 5.94
CA GLN A 299 -8.24 -17.68 6.78
C GLN A 299 -8.88 -17.35 8.13
N ASN A 300 -8.45 -16.25 8.75
CA ASN A 300 -8.97 -15.77 10.05
C ASN A 300 -10.34 -15.06 9.93
N ALA A 301 -10.77 -14.73 8.70
CA ALA A 301 -11.93 -13.87 8.41
C ALA A 301 -11.83 -12.49 9.10
N ASP A 302 -10.61 -11.97 9.24
CA ASP A 302 -10.33 -10.68 9.88
C ASP A 302 -9.23 -9.90 9.14
N PHE A 303 -9.62 -8.75 8.59
CA PHE A 303 -8.71 -7.81 7.94
C PHE A 303 -8.21 -6.69 8.88
N SER A 304 -8.60 -6.65 10.16
CA SER A 304 -8.26 -5.56 11.10
C SER A 304 -6.76 -5.28 11.20
N LYS A 305 -5.92 -6.32 11.17
CA LYS A 305 -4.46 -6.16 11.15
C LYS A 305 -3.94 -5.54 9.84
N LEU A 306 -4.50 -5.95 8.71
CA LEU A 306 -4.09 -5.46 7.39
C LEU A 306 -4.48 -3.99 7.22
N LEU A 307 -5.67 -3.63 7.71
CA LEU A 307 -6.24 -2.30 7.69
C LEU A 307 -5.84 -1.44 8.90
N SER A 308 -4.81 -1.83 9.66
CA SER A 308 -4.37 -1.04 10.82
C SER A 308 -3.79 0.31 10.39
N SER A 309 -4.09 1.36 11.14
CA SER A 309 -3.41 2.66 10.99
C SER A 309 -1.94 2.61 11.45
N ALA A 310 -1.56 1.60 12.25
CA ALA A 310 -0.19 1.32 12.66
C ALA A 310 0.43 0.27 11.74
N ARG A 311 0.86 0.69 10.54
CA ARG A 311 1.50 -0.22 9.57
C ARG A 311 2.75 0.36 8.93
N GLU A 312 3.70 -0.52 8.60
CA GLU A 312 4.99 -0.14 8.01
C GLU A 312 5.45 -1.14 6.95
N PHE A 313 5.76 -0.61 5.76
CA PHE A 313 6.44 -1.32 4.69
C PHE A 313 7.89 -0.83 4.61
N LYS A 314 8.86 -1.75 4.65
CA LYS A 314 10.30 -1.44 4.74
C LYS A 314 11.09 -2.27 3.73
N ILE A 315 11.80 -1.58 2.84
CA ILE A 315 12.87 -2.19 2.05
C ILE A 315 14.14 -2.13 2.89
N ILE A 316 14.78 -3.27 3.15
CA ILE A 316 16.06 -3.37 3.85
C ILE A 316 17.14 -3.97 2.95
N TYR A 317 18.40 -3.67 3.24
CA TYR A 317 19.53 -4.33 2.58
C TYR A 317 20.59 -4.70 3.62
N THR A 318 21.26 -5.82 3.39
CA THR A 318 22.41 -6.22 4.21
C THR A 318 23.66 -5.54 3.66
N ASP A 319 24.39 -4.81 4.51
CA ASP A 319 25.67 -4.23 4.12
C ASP A 319 26.80 -5.28 4.14
N ASN A 320 28.01 -4.88 3.68
CA ASN A 320 29.19 -5.75 3.66
C ASN A 320 29.63 -6.22 5.07
N ASP A 321 29.18 -5.55 6.14
CA ASP A 321 29.45 -5.91 7.53
C ASP A 321 28.39 -6.88 8.09
N GLY A 322 27.45 -7.35 7.25
CA GLY A 322 26.36 -8.25 7.62
C GLY A 322 25.20 -7.57 8.36
N ARG A 323 25.13 -6.23 8.36
CA ARG A 323 24.10 -5.48 9.09
C ARG A 323 22.97 -5.07 8.16
N GLU A 324 21.74 -5.33 8.59
CA GLU A 324 20.55 -4.80 7.92
C GLU A 324 20.47 -3.28 8.08
N ARG A 325 20.23 -2.58 6.97
CA ARG A 325 20.00 -1.14 6.91
C ARG A 325 18.73 -0.85 6.15
N LEU A 326 18.00 0.17 6.58
CA LEU A 326 16.82 0.65 5.88
C LEU A 326 17.23 1.28 4.54
N ARG A 327 16.65 0.77 3.44
CA ARG A 327 16.79 1.33 2.08
C ARG A 327 15.67 2.31 1.73
N SER A 328 14.44 2.00 2.14
CA SER A 328 13.25 2.83 1.90
C SER A 328 12.09 2.39 2.79
N ALA A 329 11.14 3.28 3.10
CA ALA A 329 9.92 2.96 3.83
C ALA A 329 8.81 4.01 3.65
N GLY A 330 7.57 3.61 3.93
CA GLY A 330 6.40 4.49 4.04
C GLY A 330 5.36 4.30 2.92
N ARG A 331 4.38 5.22 2.86
CA ARG A 331 3.16 5.11 2.04
C ARG A 331 3.43 4.76 0.57
N GLY A 332 4.41 5.40 -0.07
CA GLY A 332 4.71 5.10 -1.48
C GLY A 332 5.22 3.67 -1.72
N VAL A 333 6.01 3.13 -0.79
CA VAL A 333 6.49 1.72 -0.86
C VAL A 333 5.32 0.75 -0.67
N GLU A 334 4.37 1.09 0.19
CA GLU A 334 3.14 0.32 0.40
C GLU A 334 2.24 0.35 -0.84
N GLN A 335 1.98 1.54 -1.40
CA GLN A 335 1.19 1.70 -2.62
C GLN A 335 1.80 0.91 -3.79
N GLU A 336 3.13 0.93 -3.94
CA GLU A 336 3.80 0.12 -4.97
C GLU A 336 3.68 -1.38 -4.70
N ALA A 337 3.79 -1.83 -3.45
CA ALA A 337 3.60 -3.24 -3.08
C ALA A 337 2.17 -3.73 -3.36
N VAL A 338 1.15 -2.90 -3.09
CA VAL A 338 -0.27 -3.18 -3.42
C VAL A 338 -0.48 -3.22 -4.93
N TYR A 339 -0.02 -2.20 -5.66
CA TYR A 339 -0.11 -2.14 -7.11
C TYR A 339 0.55 -3.35 -7.77
N LEU A 340 1.74 -3.73 -7.29
CA LEU A 340 2.48 -4.88 -7.79
C LEU A 340 1.78 -6.21 -7.46
N ALA A 341 1.23 -6.35 -6.25
CA ALA A 341 0.46 -7.54 -5.87
C ALA A 341 -0.79 -7.71 -6.72
N PHE A 342 -1.46 -6.61 -7.09
CA PHE A 342 -2.57 -6.66 -8.04
C PHE A 342 -2.07 -7.00 -9.46
N ASN A 343 -0.94 -6.42 -9.89
CA ASN A 343 -0.37 -6.62 -11.23
C ASN A 343 0.04 -8.08 -11.51
N THR A 344 0.30 -8.93 -10.51
CA THR A 344 0.54 -10.38 -10.75
C THR A 344 -0.68 -11.09 -11.31
N PHE A 345 -1.89 -10.65 -10.97
CA PHE A 345 -3.12 -11.17 -11.56
C PHE A 345 -3.33 -10.61 -12.96
N ARG A 346 -3.06 -9.31 -13.17
CA ARG A 346 -3.17 -8.67 -14.49
C ARG A 346 -2.21 -9.26 -15.52
N LYS A 347 -1.00 -9.66 -15.13
CA LYS A 347 -0.05 -10.39 -16.01
C LYS A 347 -0.57 -11.77 -16.45
N ASN A 348 -1.52 -12.35 -15.73
CA ASN A 348 -2.19 -13.62 -16.07
C ASN A 348 -3.64 -13.34 -16.51
N GLU A 349 -3.82 -12.37 -17.43
CA GLU A 349 -5.14 -11.76 -17.68
C GLU A 349 -6.23 -12.79 -17.98
N SER A 350 -5.98 -13.70 -18.92
CA SER A 350 -6.93 -14.75 -19.34
C SER A 350 -7.30 -15.76 -18.24
N GLU A 351 -6.53 -15.84 -17.14
CA GLU A 351 -6.86 -16.68 -16.00
C GLU A 351 -7.86 -15.99 -15.07
N PHE A 352 -7.77 -14.67 -14.87
CA PHE A 352 -8.54 -13.94 -13.85
C PHE A 352 -9.60 -13.01 -14.39
N PHE A 353 -9.45 -12.54 -15.63
CA PHE A 353 -10.28 -11.52 -16.24
C PHE A 353 -10.87 -12.00 -17.56
N LEU A 354 -12.10 -11.58 -17.82
CA LEU A 354 -12.88 -11.95 -18.99
C LEU A 354 -13.38 -10.66 -19.67
N PRO A 355 -12.95 -10.34 -20.90
CA PRO A 355 -13.32 -9.12 -21.59
C PRO A 355 -14.83 -8.91 -21.73
N ARG A 356 -15.24 -7.65 -21.57
CA ARG A 356 -16.62 -7.17 -21.44
C ARG A 356 -16.79 -5.83 -22.17
N ALA A 357 -17.97 -5.22 -22.05
CA ALA A 357 -18.27 -3.96 -22.72
C ALA A 357 -17.29 -2.83 -22.32
N GLY A 358 -17.03 -1.90 -23.25
CA GLY A 358 -16.21 -0.71 -23.00
C GLY A 358 -14.71 -0.95 -22.81
N ASN A 359 -14.17 -2.07 -23.33
CA ASN A 359 -12.77 -2.50 -23.13
C ASN A 359 -12.40 -2.82 -21.67
N TYR A 360 -13.40 -2.97 -20.79
CA TYR A 360 -13.23 -3.49 -19.44
C TYR A 360 -13.37 -5.01 -19.41
N SER A 361 -13.11 -5.60 -18.26
CA SER A 361 -13.29 -7.02 -17.96
C SER A 361 -14.18 -7.26 -16.73
N SER A 362 -14.74 -8.46 -16.66
CA SER A 362 -15.27 -9.05 -15.44
C SER A 362 -14.36 -10.19 -14.98
N LEU A 363 -14.77 -10.94 -13.95
CA LEU A 363 -14.05 -12.12 -13.46
C LEU A 363 -14.16 -13.27 -14.46
N ALA A 364 -13.03 -13.92 -14.76
CA ALA A 364 -13.02 -15.19 -15.47
C ALA A 364 -13.48 -16.32 -14.54
N ILE A 365 -14.45 -17.11 -15.01
CA ILE A 365 -15.06 -18.21 -14.24
C ILE A 365 -14.72 -19.54 -14.92
N THR A 366 -14.04 -20.43 -14.20
CA THR A 366 -13.43 -21.64 -14.76
C THR A 366 -14.41 -22.80 -14.93
N HIS A 367 -15.31 -23.01 -13.96
CA HIS A 367 -16.20 -24.19 -13.94
C HIS A 367 -17.69 -23.84 -13.93
N SER A 368 -18.10 -23.05 -14.92
CA SER A 368 -19.48 -22.57 -15.15
C SER A 368 -20.64 -23.53 -14.78
N PHE A 369 -20.54 -24.82 -15.11
CA PHE A 369 -21.61 -25.79 -14.89
C PHE A 369 -21.37 -26.78 -13.74
N SER A 370 -20.15 -26.84 -13.22
CA SER A 370 -19.75 -27.89 -12.26
C SER A 370 -18.89 -27.32 -11.13
N PRO A 371 -19.45 -26.50 -10.22
CA PRO A 371 -18.68 -25.78 -9.20
C PRO A 371 -17.94 -26.70 -8.21
N SER A 372 -18.32 -27.98 -8.14
CA SER A 372 -17.65 -29.00 -7.33
C SER A 372 -16.20 -29.32 -7.74
N PHE A 373 -15.76 -28.90 -8.93
CA PHE A 373 -14.38 -29.11 -9.41
C PHE A 373 -13.48 -27.88 -9.23
N ILE A 374 -14.00 -26.75 -8.74
CA ILE A 374 -13.19 -25.55 -8.50
C ILE A 374 -12.20 -25.86 -7.38
N SER A 375 -10.90 -25.64 -7.64
CA SER A 375 -9.86 -25.93 -6.64
C SER A 375 -9.91 -24.91 -5.47
N PRO A 376 -9.55 -25.32 -4.24
CA PRO A 376 -9.44 -24.38 -3.12
C PRO A 376 -8.44 -23.24 -3.39
N ALA A 377 -7.34 -23.55 -4.10
CA ALA A 377 -6.36 -22.56 -4.53
C ALA A 377 -6.97 -21.49 -5.45
N ARG A 378 -7.82 -21.88 -6.41
CA ARG A 378 -8.52 -20.93 -7.30
C ARG A 378 -9.43 -19.98 -6.52
N LEU A 379 -10.19 -20.51 -5.55
CA LEU A 379 -11.03 -19.70 -4.66
C LEU A 379 -10.18 -18.74 -3.80
N GLN A 380 -9.06 -19.22 -3.25
CA GLN A 380 -8.13 -18.38 -2.48
C GLN A 380 -7.52 -17.26 -3.34
N SER A 381 -7.03 -17.56 -4.55
CA SER A 381 -6.49 -16.55 -5.48
C SER A 381 -7.52 -15.49 -5.85
N LEU A 382 -8.78 -15.87 -6.11
CA LEU A 382 -9.85 -14.90 -6.39
C LEU A 382 -10.21 -14.05 -5.17
N ALA A 383 -10.17 -14.61 -3.96
CA ALA A 383 -10.35 -13.85 -2.73
C ALA A 383 -9.19 -12.88 -2.46
N VAL A 384 -7.94 -13.27 -2.75
CA VAL A 384 -6.79 -12.35 -2.71
C VAL A 384 -6.97 -11.21 -3.72
N LEU A 385 -7.35 -11.52 -4.96
CA LEU A 385 -7.63 -10.53 -6.00
C LEU A 385 -8.76 -9.57 -5.59
N GLY A 386 -9.83 -10.07 -4.96
CA GLY A 386 -10.90 -9.24 -4.41
C GLY A 386 -10.41 -8.27 -3.34
N ALA A 387 -9.62 -8.75 -2.37
CA ALA A 387 -9.03 -7.91 -1.33
C ALA A 387 -8.09 -6.85 -1.91
N LEU A 388 -7.24 -7.22 -2.87
CA LEU A 388 -6.37 -6.28 -3.59
C LEU A 388 -7.17 -5.25 -4.40
N SER A 389 -8.28 -5.63 -5.02
CA SER A 389 -9.16 -4.71 -5.75
C SER A 389 -9.77 -3.66 -4.83
N ALA A 390 -10.14 -4.02 -3.60
CA ALA A 390 -10.63 -3.08 -2.60
C ALA A 390 -9.49 -2.19 -2.03
N LEU A 391 -8.29 -2.75 -1.77
CA LEU A 391 -7.13 -1.97 -1.36
C LEU A 391 -6.70 -0.94 -2.43
N MET A 392 -6.72 -1.31 -3.70
CA MET A 392 -6.49 -0.38 -4.82
C MET A 392 -7.42 0.84 -4.73
N LEU A 393 -8.73 0.63 -4.54
CA LEU A 393 -9.71 1.70 -4.39
C LEU A 393 -9.48 2.57 -3.14
N ILE A 394 -9.12 1.97 -2.00
CA ILE A 394 -8.76 2.70 -0.76
C ILE A 394 -7.55 3.64 -1.00
N TYR A 395 -6.59 3.21 -1.82
CA TYR A 395 -5.44 4.01 -2.22
C TYR A 395 -5.70 4.94 -3.42
N GLY A 396 -6.94 5.09 -3.89
CA GLY A 396 -7.31 5.94 -5.03
C GLY A 396 -6.84 5.42 -6.39
N MET A 397 -6.55 4.12 -6.50
CA MET A 397 -6.10 3.47 -7.74
C MET A 397 -7.23 2.64 -8.37
N ALA A 398 -7.44 2.77 -9.68
CA ALA A 398 -8.37 1.93 -10.42
C ALA A 398 -7.87 0.46 -10.51
N PRO A 399 -8.66 -0.55 -10.08
CA PRO A 399 -8.32 -1.97 -10.23
C PRO A 399 -8.54 -2.51 -11.67
N GLU A 400 -7.89 -1.88 -12.66
CA GLU A 400 -8.00 -2.28 -14.07
C GLU A 400 -7.44 -3.68 -14.34
N PRO A 401 -8.12 -4.54 -15.12
CA PRO A 401 -9.14 -4.18 -16.12
C PRO A 401 -10.59 -4.23 -15.64
N LEU A 402 -10.89 -4.36 -14.34
CA LEU A 402 -12.28 -4.50 -13.87
C LEU A 402 -13.13 -3.28 -14.25
N SER A 403 -14.39 -3.51 -14.67
CA SER A 403 -15.30 -2.41 -15.02
C SER A 403 -15.71 -1.58 -13.79
N PRO A 404 -15.72 -0.23 -13.87
CA PRO A 404 -16.32 0.64 -12.85
C PRO A 404 -17.75 0.23 -12.47
N VAL A 405 -18.54 -0.19 -13.47
CA VAL A 405 -19.94 -0.62 -13.30
C VAL A 405 -20.02 -1.94 -12.51
N LEU A 406 -19.05 -2.83 -12.71
CA LEU A 406 -18.94 -4.08 -11.93
C LEU A 406 -18.55 -3.79 -10.48
N ILE A 407 -17.58 -2.89 -10.26
CA ILE A 407 -17.17 -2.46 -8.92
C ILE A 407 -18.32 -1.74 -8.19
N HIS A 408 -19.05 -0.85 -8.87
CA HIS A 408 -20.28 -0.23 -8.34
C HIS A 408 -21.25 -1.29 -7.84
N TYR A 409 -21.59 -2.25 -8.70
CA TYR A 409 -22.51 -3.35 -8.40
C TYR A 409 -22.03 -4.21 -7.21
N MET A 410 -20.73 -4.48 -7.09
CA MET A 410 -20.15 -5.19 -5.93
C MET A 410 -20.23 -4.36 -4.64
N ILE A 411 -19.98 -3.05 -4.70
CA ILE A 411 -20.14 -2.13 -3.56
C ILE A 411 -21.60 -2.09 -3.09
N HIS A 412 -22.57 -2.17 -4.00
CA HIS A 412 -24.01 -2.26 -3.69
C HIS A 412 -24.49 -3.67 -3.33
N ASP A 413 -23.60 -4.51 -2.78
CA ASP A 413 -23.88 -5.88 -2.32
C ASP A 413 -24.53 -6.77 -3.41
N CYS A 414 -24.13 -6.54 -4.67
CA CYS A 414 -24.68 -7.17 -5.87
C CYS A 414 -26.18 -6.91 -6.09
N ASN A 415 -26.69 -5.75 -5.68
CA ASN A 415 -28.02 -5.29 -6.06
C ASN A 415 -28.05 -4.81 -7.52
N PHE A 416 -28.80 -5.50 -8.38
CA PHE A 416 -28.80 -5.22 -9.82
C PHE A 416 -29.48 -3.89 -10.17
N ASP A 417 -30.45 -3.46 -9.35
CA ASP A 417 -31.15 -2.19 -9.53
C ASP A 417 -30.23 -0.98 -9.34
N SER A 418 -29.05 -1.15 -8.73
CA SER A 418 -28.06 -0.08 -8.61
C SER A 418 -27.34 0.23 -9.93
N ILE A 419 -27.49 -0.58 -10.99
CA ILE A 419 -26.91 -0.29 -12.30
C ILE A 419 -27.90 0.59 -13.09
N HIS A 420 -27.99 1.88 -12.75
CA HIS A 420 -28.91 2.84 -13.36
C HIS A 420 -28.38 3.44 -14.69
N PRO A 421 -29.24 4.08 -15.52
CA PRO A 421 -28.82 4.67 -16.79
C PRO A 421 -27.76 5.76 -16.68
N GLY A 422 -27.68 6.46 -15.53
CA GLY A 422 -26.67 7.49 -15.26
C GLY A 422 -25.26 6.91 -15.27
N LEU A 423 -25.01 5.92 -14.40
CA LEU A 423 -23.76 5.16 -14.33
C LEU A 423 -23.33 4.59 -15.70
N LEU A 424 -24.26 4.03 -16.47
CA LEU A 424 -23.95 3.54 -17.83
C LEU A 424 -23.66 4.67 -18.84
N SER A 425 -24.11 5.89 -18.60
CA SER A 425 -23.82 7.05 -19.46
C SER A 425 -22.35 7.43 -19.41
N GLU A 426 -21.79 7.33 -18.21
CA GLU A 426 -20.44 7.74 -17.86
C GLU A 426 -19.43 6.67 -18.27
N TRP A 427 -19.70 5.41 -17.91
CA TRP A 427 -18.71 4.33 -18.04
C TRP A 427 -18.89 3.40 -19.24
N LEU A 428 -20.11 3.27 -19.79
CA LEU A 428 -20.44 2.34 -20.87
C LEU A 428 -21.47 2.93 -21.87
N PRO A 429 -21.21 4.12 -22.48
CA PRO A 429 -22.19 4.88 -23.23
C PRO A 429 -22.79 4.12 -24.43
N GLU A 430 -21.99 3.30 -25.12
CA GLU A 430 -22.46 2.47 -26.24
C GLU A 430 -23.44 1.39 -25.76
N LEU A 431 -23.17 0.76 -24.61
CA LEU A 431 -24.07 -0.22 -24.00
C LEU A 431 -25.36 0.46 -23.54
N ARG A 432 -25.29 1.66 -22.95
CA ARG A 432 -26.48 2.45 -22.63
C ARG A 432 -27.33 2.73 -23.87
N GLN A 433 -26.71 3.18 -24.96
CA GLN A 433 -27.42 3.47 -26.21
C GLN A 433 -28.02 2.21 -26.84
N LEU A 434 -27.35 1.06 -26.72
CA LEU A 434 -27.85 -0.23 -27.18
C LEU A 434 -29.05 -0.70 -26.35
N LEU A 435 -28.95 -0.69 -25.01
CA LEU A 435 -30.06 -1.05 -24.11
C LEU A 435 -31.25 -0.11 -24.28
N ARG A 436 -31.02 1.19 -24.42
CA ARG A 436 -32.08 2.18 -24.70
C ARG A 436 -32.84 1.83 -25.98
N ARG A 437 -32.14 1.57 -27.09
CA ARG A 437 -32.76 1.18 -28.36
C ARG A 437 -33.54 -0.14 -28.27
N TRP A 438 -33.11 -1.06 -27.41
CA TRP A 438 -33.83 -2.31 -27.16
C TRP A 438 -35.15 -2.06 -26.40
N ILE A 439 -35.10 -1.26 -25.33
CA ILE A 439 -36.25 -0.93 -24.47
C ILE A 439 -37.28 -0.04 -25.18
N GLU A 440 -36.83 0.89 -26.03
CA GLU A 440 -37.70 1.70 -26.90
C GLU A 440 -38.34 0.86 -28.04
N GLY A 441 -37.77 -0.32 -28.33
CA GLY A 441 -38.34 -1.30 -29.25
C GLY A 441 -39.42 -2.17 -28.60
N ASN A 442 -39.97 -3.08 -29.39
CA ASN A 442 -40.94 -4.08 -28.95
C ASN A 442 -40.55 -5.50 -29.46
N HIS A 443 -41.34 -6.51 -29.09
CA HIS A 443 -41.11 -7.89 -29.51
C HIS A 443 -41.10 -8.11 -31.04
N SER A 444 -41.68 -7.19 -31.81
CA SER A 444 -41.72 -7.20 -33.29
C SER A 444 -40.64 -6.34 -33.95
N SER A 445 -39.78 -5.67 -33.19
CA SER A 445 -38.73 -4.77 -33.72
C SER A 445 -37.56 -5.55 -34.32
N ASP A 446 -36.89 -4.93 -35.30
CA ASP A 446 -35.73 -5.50 -35.98
C ASP A 446 -34.58 -5.81 -35.00
N LEU A 447 -34.07 -7.04 -35.12
CA LEU A 447 -33.00 -7.57 -34.27
C LEU A 447 -31.60 -7.35 -34.87
N LEU A 448 -31.49 -6.98 -36.14
CA LEU A 448 -30.21 -6.85 -36.84
C LEU A 448 -29.22 -5.90 -36.12
N PRO A 449 -29.63 -4.74 -35.55
CA PRO A 449 -28.73 -3.85 -34.81
C PRO A 449 -28.13 -4.45 -33.52
N PHE A 450 -28.67 -5.56 -33.03
CA PHE A 450 -28.25 -6.22 -31.79
C PHE A 450 -27.46 -7.52 -32.04
N ARG A 451 -27.29 -7.92 -33.32
CA ARG A 451 -26.67 -9.19 -33.73
C ARG A 451 -25.30 -9.42 -33.09
N GLU A 452 -24.45 -8.40 -33.10
CA GLU A 452 -23.09 -8.46 -32.57
C GLU A 452 -23.09 -8.65 -31.05
N HIS A 453 -23.96 -7.94 -30.33
CA HIS A 453 -24.08 -8.06 -28.87
C HIS A 453 -24.50 -9.47 -28.44
N PHE A 454 -25.52 -10.05 -29.09
CA PHE A 454 -25.95 -11.43 -28.78
C PHE A 454 -24.89 -12.47 -29.16
N ALA A 455 -24.16 -12.27 -30.26
CA ALA A 455 -23.06 -13.15 -30.64
C ALA A 455 -21.91 -13.11 -29.61
N ILE A 456 -21.48 -11.92 -29.17
CA ILE A 456 -20.33 -11.75 -28.27
C ILE A 456 -20.67 -12.16 -26.82
N TYR A 457 -21.82 -11.75 -26.29
CA TYR A 457 -22.11 -11.85 -24.85
C TYR A 457 -23.06 -12.99 -24.45
N HIS A 458 -23.87 -13.50 -25.39
CA HIS A 458 -24.83 -14.58 -25.13
C HIS A 458 -24.51 -15.89 -25.86
N ASP A 459 -23.53 -15.91 -26.77
CA ASP A 459 -23.25 -17.03 -27.70
C ASP A 459 -24.52 -17.47 -28.46
N LEU A 460 -25.30 -16.49 -28.91
CA LEU A 460 -26.66 -16.70 -29.43
C LEU A 460 -26.87 -15.99 -30.77
N GLN A 461 -27.48 -16.70 -31.72
CA GLN A 461 -27.94 -16.12 -32.97
C GLN A 461 -29.31 -15.46 -32.80
N ILE A 462 -29.47 -14.21 -33.24
CA ILE A 462 -30.73 -13.44 -33.13
C ILE A 462 -31.94 -14.12 -33.79
N SER A 463 -31.73 -15.06 -34.71
CA SER A 463 -32.79 -15.92 -35.28
C SER A 463 -33.56 -16.71 -34.21
N CYS A 464 -32.91 -17.06 -33.09
CA CYS A 464 -33.54 -17.72 -31.94
C CYS A 464 -34.51 -16.82 -31.15
N LEU A 465 -34.47 -15.49 -31.35
CA LEU A 465 -35.30 -14.50 -30.64
C LEU A 465 -36.50 -14.00 -31.47
N THR A 466 -36.76 -14.64 -32.62
CA THR A 466 -37.85 -14.29 -33.55
C THR A 466 -39.24 -14.58 -33.01
N HIS A 467 -39.35 -15.48 -32.03
CA HIS A 467 -40.62 -15.88 -31.38
C HIS A 467 -40.76 -15.34 -29.94
N ARG A 468 -40.02 -14.27 -29.58
CA ARG A 468 -40.18 -13.61 -28.27
C ARG A 468 -41.52 -12.90 -28.17
N ASP A 469 -42.11 -12.89 -26.98
CA ASP A 469 -43.25 -12.05 -26.60
C ASP A 469 -42.77 -10.75 -25.93
N ASP A 470 -43.69 -9.88 -25.52
CA ASP A 470 -43.34 -8.62 -24.85
C ASP A 470 -42.63 -8.84 -23.51
N ALA A 471 -43.04 -9.85 -22.74
CA ALA A 471 -42.43 -10.18 -21.45
C ALA A 471 -40.97 -10.66 -21.61
N GLY A 472 -40.73 -11.58 -22.57
CA GLY A 472 -39.40 -12.04 -22.92
C GLY A 472 -38.52 -10.93 -23.51
N HIS A 473 -39.09 -10.05 -24.34
CA HIS A 473 -38.39 -8.88 -24.88
C HIS A 473 -37.92 -7.94 -23.77
N GLN A 474 -38.77 -7.61 -22.79
CA GLN A 474 -38.37 -6.76 -21.66
C GLN A 474 -37.35 -7.44 -20.73
N ALA A 475 -37.53 -8.72 -20.41
CA ALA A 475 -36.60 -9.46 -19.56
C ALA A 475 -35.19 -9.59 -20.17
N LEU A 476 -35.10 -9.72 -21.50
CA LEU A 476 -33.82 -9.76 -22.22
C LEU A 476 -32.98 -8.48 -22.02
N ALA A 477 -33.59 -7.32 -21.76
CA ALA A 477 -32.83 -6.09 -21.49
C ALA A 477 -31.95 -6.22 -20.24
N ALA A 478 -32.47 -6.84 -19.18
CA ALA A 478 -31.72 -7.12 -17.96
C ALA A 478 -30.65 -8.20 -18.18
N GLU A 479 -30.93 -9.22 -19.00
CA GLU A 479 -29.91 -10.21 -19.36
C GLU A 479 -28.77 -9.60 -20.19
N MET A 480 -29.08 -8.77 -21.19
CA MET A 480 -28.08 -8.05 -22.01
C MET A 480 -27.14 -7.23 -21.15
N LEU A 481 -27.67 -6.47 -20.17
CA LEU A 481 -26.86 -5.72 -19.22
C LEU A 481 -26.01 -6.65 -18.35
N HIS A 482 -26.59 -7.70 -17.77
CA HIS A 482 -25.86 -8.66 -16.93
C HIS A 482 -24.73 -9.35 -17.69
N ARG A 483 -24.98 -9.83 -18.92
CA ARG A 483 -23.98 -10.54 -19.74
C ARG A 483 -22.84 -9.62 -20.17
N ALA A 484 -23.16 -8.37 -20.53
CA ALA A 484 -22.19 -7.39 -21.00
C ALA A 484 -21.30 -6.79 -19.88
N VAL A 485 -21.76 -6.79 -18.63
CA VAL A 485 -21.01 -6.23 -17.47
C VAL A 485 -20.48 -7.31 -16.54
N ILE A 486 -21.34 -8.22 -16.06
CA ILE A 486 -21.02 -9.22 -15.03
C ILE A 486 -20.57 -10.53 -15.69
N GLY A 487 -21.22 -10.95 -16.77
CA GLY A 487 -20.92 -12.16 -17.53
C GLY A 487 -22.01 -13.23 -17.47
N PRO A 488 -21.69 -14.49 -17.86
CA PRO A 488 -22.68 -15.56 -18.00
C PRO A 488 -23.10 -16.21 -16.68
N GLN A 489 -22.29 -16.08 -15.63
CA GLN A 489 -22.52 -16.76 -14.36
C GLN A 489 -23.18 -15.85 -13.33
N SER A 490 -24.07 -16.43 -12.51
CA SER A 490 -24.63 -15.74 -11.36
C SER A 490 -23.54 -15.38 -10.36
N VAL A 491 -23.68 -14.23 -9.70
CA VAL A 491 -22.85 -13.83 -8.56
C VAL A 491 -22.85 -14.82 -7.39
N ALA A 492 -23.84 -15.72 -7.32
CA ALA A 492 -23.87 -16.83 -6.35
C ALA A 492 -22.86 -17.94 -6.67
N HIS A 493 -22.18 -17.89 -7.82
CA HIS A 493 -21.14 -18.85 -8.21
C HIS A 493 -19.93 -18.79 -7.24
N PRO A 494 -19.36 -19.92 -6.78
CA PRO A 494 -18.32 -19.92 -5.74
C PRO A 494 -17.09 -19.07 -6.05
N GLU A 495 -16.63 -19.02 -7.30
CA GLU A 495 -15.53 -18.13 -7.72
C GLU A 495 -15.86 -16.64 -7.52
N PHE A 496 -17.09 -16.21 -7.83
CA PHE A 496 -17.52 -14.83 -7.64
C PHE A 496 -17.72 -14.51 -6.15
N GLN A 497 -18.31 -15.45 -5.39
CA GLN A 497 -18.42 -15.34 -3.93
C GLN A 497 -17.06 -15.28 -3.23
N ALA A 498 -16.05 -16.00 -3.73
CA ALA A 498 -14.69 -15.94 -3.20
C ALA A 498 -14.07 -14.55 -3.41
N PHE A 499 -14.20 -13.97 -4.60
CA PHE A 499 -13.80 -12.58 -4.85
C PHE A 499 -14.53 -11.61 -3.90
N LEU A 500 -15.86 -11.71 -3.78
CA LEU A 500 -16.65 -10.86 -2.88
C LEU A 500 -16.23 -10.99 -1.41
N LYS A 501 -15.86 -12.19 -0.94
CA LYS A 501 -15.33 -12.41 0.42
C LYS A 501 -14.09 -11.57 0.68
N GLY A 502 -13.17 -11.50 -0.30
CA GLY A 502 -11.97 -10.66 -0.20
C GLY A 502 -12.28 -9.17 -0.34
N PHE A 503 -13.06 -8.81 -1.36
CA PHE A 503 -13.44 -7.42 -1.66
C PHE A 503 -14.18 -6.74 -0.51
N GLY A 504 -14.93 -7.50 0.30
CA GLY A 504 -15.59 -6.98 1.50
C GLY A 504 -14.65 -6.51 2.61
N LEU A 505 -13.36 -6.93 2.60
CA LEU A 505 -12.34 -6.61 3.62
C LEU A 505 -12.87 -6.65 5.07
N GLN A 506 -13.58 -7.73 5.41
CA GLN A 506 -14.34 -7.80 6.66
C GLN A 506 -13.43 -7.85 7.90
N CYS A 507 -13.75 -7.03 8.91
CA CYS A 507 -13.06 -6.99 10.19
C CYS A 507 -13.95 -7.55 11.32
N LEU A 508 -13.32 -8.01 12.42
CA LEU A 508 -14.04 -8.53 13.60
C LEU A 508 -14.93 -7.49 14.28
N ASN A 509 -14.60 -6.20 14.18
CA ASN A 509 -15.44 -5.10 14.69
C ASN A 509 -16.72 -4.86 13.84
N GLY A 510 -16.93 -5.63 12.77
CA GLY A 510 -18.08 -5.48 11.88
C GLY A 510 -17.90 -4.42 10.78
N PHE A 511 -16.71 -3.82 10.63
CA PHE A 511 -16.35 -3.06 9.44
C PHE A 511 -16.36 -3.94 8.19
N LYS A 512 -16.79 -3.35 7.08
CA LYS A 512 -16.77 -3.93 5.73
C LYS A 512 -16.57 -2.79 4.73
N PHE A 513 -15.71 -2.99 3.74
CA PHE A 513 -15.44 -1.99 2.71
C PHE A 513 -16.71 -1.59 1.93
N THR A 514 -17.67 -2.48 1.70
CA THR A 514 -18.92 -2.14 1.00
C THR A 514 -19.81 -1.12 1.72
N LYS A 515 -19.56 -0.83 3.01
CA LYS A 515 -20.25 0.25 3.76
C LYS A 515 -19.82 1.65 3.32
N ILE A 516 -18.67 1.79 2.65
CA ILE A 516 -18.09 3.08 2.26
C ILE A 516 -19.03 3.94 1.39
N LYS A 517 -19.93 3.30 0.63
CA LYS A 517 -21.01 3.94 -0.15
C LYS A 517 -21.96 4.82 0.67
N THR A 518 -22.05 4.61 1.98
CA THR A 518 -22.86 5.42 2.92
C THR A 518 -22.04 6.43 3.71
N MET A 519 -20.70 6.39 3.61
CA MET A 519 -19.79 7.20 4.41
C MET A 519 -19.31 8.47 3.69
N MET A 520 -19.48 8.54 2.36
CA MET A 520 -18.91 9.57 1.50
C MET A 520 -19.98 10.37 0.78
N GLU A 521 -19.78 11.67 0.61
CA GLU A 521 -20.58 12.50 -0.29
C GLU A 521 -20.48 11.95 -1.74
N GLY A 522 -21.62 11.87 -2.45
CA GLY A 522 -21.69 11.25 -3.78
C GLY A 522 -21.49 9.72 -3.82
N GLY A 523 -21.24 9.08 -2.68
CA GLY A 523 -21.22 7.64 -2.50
C GLY A 523 -20.25 6.90 -3.43
N SER A 524 -20.69 5.76 -3.97
CA SER A 524 -19.86 4.91 -4.81
C SER A 524 -19.48 5.52 -6.16
N GLU A 525 -20.32 6.39 -6.74
CA GLU A 525 -20.00 7.06 -8.02
C GLU A 525 -18.86 8.06 -7.84
N ALA A 526 -18.84 8.81 -6.74
CA ALA A 526 -17.71 9.70 -6.40
C ALA A 526 -16.40 8.91 -6.19
N LEU A 527 -16.45 7.76 -5.50
CA LEU A 527 -15.29 6.87 -5.33
C LEU A 527 -14.75 6.34 -6.67
N LEU A 528 -15.64 5.94 -7.58
CA LEU A 528 -15.25 5.43 -8.90
C LEU A 528 -14.65 6.54 -9.77
N ASN A 529 -15.29 7.71 -9.80
CA ASN A 529 -14.75 8.88 -10.50
C ASN A 529 -13.37 9.25 -9.96
N PHE A 530 -13.18 9.32 -8.64
CA PHE A 530 -11.85 9.53 -8.04
C PHE A 530 -10.82 8.48 -8.49
N ALA A 531 -11.15 7.19 -8.38
CA ALA A 531 -10.21 6.11 -8.69
C ALA A 531 -9.86 6.02 -10.18
N TRP A 532 -10.79 6.31 -11.10
CA TRP A 532 -10.54 6.27 -12.55
C TRP A 532 -10.03 7.59 -13.14
N SER A 533 -10.34 8.74 -12.53
CA SER A 533 -9.67 10.02 -12.87
C SER A 533 -8.21 10.07 -12.42
N SER A 534 -7.76 9.11 -11.59
CA SER A 534 -6.33 8.94 -11.26
C SER A 534 -5.48 8.45 -12.44
N GLN A 535 -6.10 7.97 -13.52
CA GLN A 535 -5.42 7.34 -14.65
C GLN A 535 -4.73 8.36 -15.56
N ILE A 536 -3.51 8.03 -15.99
CA ILE A 536 -2.73 8.82 -16.94
C ILE A 536 -2.82 8.15 -18.32
N LYS A 537 -3.65 8.72 -19.20
CA LYS A 537 -3.89 8.30 -20.59
C LYS A 537 -3.20 9.23 -21.59
N SER A 538 -2.91 10.47 -21.20
CA SER A 538 -2.05 11.39 -21.95
C SER A 538 -1.24 12.28 -21.01
N PHE A 539 -0.60 13.32 -21.54
CA PHE A 539 0.14 14.30 -20.74
C PHE A 539 -0.80 15.30 -20.04
N GLU A 540 -1.92 15.63 -20.66
CA GLU A 540 -2.92 16.58 -20.17
C GLU A 540 -3.48 16.14 -18.80
N ASP A 541 -3.68 14.83 -18.61
CA ASP A 541 -4.06 14.24 -17.32
C ASP A 541 -3.04 14.56 -16.20
N LEU A 542 -1.75 14.69 -16.55
CA LEU A 542 -0.65 14.96 -15.62
C LEU A 542 -0.35 16.46 -15.48
N GLU A 543 -0.49 17.25 -16.54
CA GLU A 543 -0.15 18.68 -16.61
C GLU A 543 -0.76 19.47 -15.44
N GLN A 544 -2.07 19.29 -15.22
CA GLN A 544 -2.81 19.99 -14.17
C GLN A 544 -2.34 19.65 -12.75
N HIS A 545 -1.54 18.59 -12.56
CA HIS A 545 -0.97 18.16 -11.28
C HIS A 545 0.54 18.40 -11.16
N LEU A 546 1.24 18.88 -12.19
CA LEU A 546 2.65 19.26 -12.05
C LEU A 546 2.78 20.60 -11.32
N ARG A 547 3.67 20.67 -10.32
CA ARG A 547 3.96 21.89 -9.56
C ARG A 547 5.46 22.17 -9.56
N PHE A 548 5.89 23.08 -10.43
CA PHE A 548 7.27 23.55 -10.48
C PHE A 548 7.51 24.51 -9.32
N SER A 549 8.47 24.16 -8.46
CA SER A 549 8.72 24.90 -7.23
C SER A 549 9.59 26.14 -7.53
N PRO A 550 9.33 27.30 -6.90
CA PRO A 550 10.06 28.52 -7.20
C PRO A 550 11.55 28.37 -6.86
N LEU A 551 12.40 28.74 -7.82
CA LEU A 551 13.85 28.63 -7.67
C LEU A 551 14.40 29.79 -6.83
N LEU A 552 15.36 29.50 -5.95
CA LEU A 552 16.13 30.54 -5.27
C LEU A 552 16.90 31.38 -6.30
N PRO A 553 17.00 32.71 -6.14
CA PRO A 553 17.62 33.60 -7.15
C PRO A 553 18.97 33.15 -7.72
N PRO A 554 19.97 32.67 -6.94
CA PRO A 554 21.23 32.19 -7.52
C PRO A 554 21.04 30.92 -8.39
N VAL A 555 20.17 30.00 -7.96
CA VAL A 555 19.84 28.75 -8.69
C VAL A 555 19.09 29.08 -9.98
N ALA A 556 18.17 30.06 -9.93
CA ALA A 556 17.44 30.54 -11.09
C ALA A 556 18.37 31.16 -12.15
N LEU A 557 19.31 32.03 -11.71
CA LEU A 557 20.27 32.68 -12.60
C LEU A 557 21.24 31.67 -13.23
N GLU A 558 21.75 30.71 -12.44
CA GLU A 558 22.63 29.65 -12.95
C GLU A 558 21.91 28.78 -13.98
N LEU A 559 20.71 28.28 -13.67
CA LEU A 559 19.89 27.50 -14.59
C LEU A 559 19.52 28.29 -15.86
N GLN A 560 19.19 29.58 -15.73
CA GLN A 560 18.93 30.44 -16.88
C GLN A 560 20.18 30.58 -17.75
N ASN A 561 21.35 30.88 -17.19
CA ASN A 561 22.60 30.98 -17.93
C ASN A 561 22.97 29.66 -18.62
N THR A 562 22.71 28.53 -17.97
CA THR A 562 22.88 27.18 -18.51
C THR A 562 22.00 26.93 -19.74
N LEU A 563 20.70 27.25 -19.65
CA LEU A 563 19.74 26.92 -20.70
C LEU A 563 19.56 28.00 -21.78
N SER A 564 20.08 29.21 -21.57
CA SER A 564 20.01 30.34 -22.53
C SER A 564 20.64 30.06 -23.90
N ARG A 565 21.43 28.98 -24.04
CA ARG A 565 21.98 28.54 -25.34
C ARG A 565 21.00 27.72 -26.18
N HIS A 566 19.92 27.25 -25.57
CA HIS A 566 18.95 26.32 -26.15
C HIS A 566 17.53 26.92 -26.21
N ASP A 567 17.36 28.20 -25.85
CA ASP A 567 16.08 28.96 -25.86
C ASP A 567 14.91 28.27 -25.11
N GLN A 568 15.20 27.41 -24.15
CA GLN A 568 14.21 26.65 -23.36
C GLN A 568 14.34 26.90 -21.85
N SER A 569 13.22 26.86 -21.15
CA SER A 569 13.18 26.75 -19.69
C SER A 569 13.19 25.28 -19.23
N PHE A 570 13.59 25.03 -17.98
CA PHE A 570 13.55 23.68 -17.40
C PHE A 570 12.14 23.09 -17.35
N GLU A 571 11.12 23.92 -17.12
CA GLU A 571 9.72 23.49 -17.18
C GLU A 571 9.35 23.01 -18.58
N GLN A 572 9.68 23.76 -19.63
CA GLN A 572 9.48 23.33 -21.02
C GLN A 572 10.23 22.03 -21.33
N LEU A 573 11.50 21.90 -20.94
CA LEU A 573 12.28 20.67 -21.13
C LEU A 573 11.58 19.44 -20.53
N LEU A 574 11.05 19.56 -19.30
CA LEU A 574 10.36 18.44 -18.65
C LEU A 574 8.97 18.18 -19.27
N GLN A 575 8.22 19.22 -19.63
CA GLN A 575 6.94 19.07 -20.31
C GLN A 575 7.11 18.41 -21.69
N GLU A 576 8.09 18.82 -22.49
CA GLU A 576 8.43 18.20 -23.77
C GLU A 576 8.88 16.73 -23.60
N PHE A 577 9.69 16.45 -22.57
CA PHE A 577 10.06 15.08 -22.21
C PHE A 577 8.83 14.21 -21.96
N LEU A 578 7.87 14.71 -21.16
CA LEU A 578 6.67 13.98 -20.75
C LEU A 578 5.62 13.83 -21.87
N LYS A 579 5.47 14.84 -22.74
CA LYS A 579 4.60 14.82 -23.94
C LYS A 579 5.07 13.85 -25.02
N SER A 580 6.37 13.54 -25.07
CA SER A 580 6.99 12.73 -26.11
C SER A 580 6.83 11.22 -25.86
N SER A 581 6.63 10.44 -26.93
CA SER A 581 6.65 8.97 -26.89
C SER A 581 8.01 8.38 -27.28
N GLY A 582 8.15 7.06 -27.12
CA GLY A 582 9.30 6.28 -27.58
C GLY A 582 10.58 6.47 -26.77
N VAL A 583 11.65 5.83 -27.22
CA VAL A 583 12.98 5.85 -26.58
C VAL A 583 13.89 6.93 -27.21
N PRO A 584 14.38 7.93 -26.45
CA PRO A 584 15.17 9.05 -27.01
C PRO A 584 16.52 8.67 -27.62
N CYS A 585 17.18 7.65 -27.09
CA CYS A 585 18.50 7.17 -27.56
C CYS A 585 18.48 5.63 -27.50
N PRO A 586 17.96 4.94 -28.53
CA PRO A 586 17.75 3.49 -28.50
C PRO A 586 19.02 2.67 -28.24
N THR A 587 20.16 3.06 -28.82
CA THR A 587 21.43 2.32 -28.66
C THR A 587 21.96 2.40 -27.22
N LEU A 588 21.92 3.60 -26.63
CA LEU A 588 22.27 3.79 -25.22
C LEU A 588 21.27 3.12 -24.28
N PHE A 589 19.98 3.15 -24.63
CA PHE A 589 18.90 2.57 -23.82
C PHE A 589 18.98 1.05 -23.71
N GLU A 590 19.24 0.33 -24.81
CA GLU A 590 19.44 -1.13 -24.75
C GLU A 590 20.63 -1.53 -23.85
N SER A 591 21.66 -0.69 -23.76
CA SER A 591 22.78 -0.88 -22.83
C SER A 591 22.38 -0.66 -21.36
N ALA A 592 21.48 0.30 -21.09
CA ALA A 592 20.96 0.59 -19.74
C ALA A 592 19.88 -0.41 -19.28
N LYS A 593 19.20 -1.07 -20.22
CA LYS A 593 18.02 -1.93 -20.02
C LYS A 593 18.18 -3.03 -18.98
N ILE A 594 19.40 -3.56 -18.85
CA ILE A 594 19.76 -4.60 -17.86
C ILE A 594 19.65 -4.12 -16.40
N HIS A 595 19.58 -2.80 -16.16
CA HIS A 595 19.46 -2.19 -14.84
C HIS A 595 18.03 -1.81 -14.47
N PHE A 596 17.10 -1.80 -15.44
CA PHE A 596 15.71 -1.42 -15.16
C PHE A 596 14.96 -2.55 -14.45
N SER A 597 14.07 -2.15 -13.54
CA SER A 597 13.22 -3.08 -12.81
C SER A 597 12.31 -3.88 -13.75
N PRO A 598 12.24 -5.22 -13.65
CA PRO A 598 11.37 -6.07 -14.48
C PRO A 598 9.86 -5.90 -14.18
N LEU A 599 9.54 -4.95 -13.29
CA LEU A 599 8.20 -4.49 -13.01
C LEU A 599 7.65 -3.59 -14.13
N VAL A 600 8.53 -2.86 -14.82
CA VAL A 600 8.14 -1.97 -15.93
C VAL A 600 7.97 -2.77 -17.22
N ASP A 601 6.81 -2.61 -17.84
CA ASP A 601 6.54 -3.13 -19.18
C ASP A 601 7.13 -2.21 -20.26
N LEU A 602 8.38 -2.48 -20.65
CA LEU A 602 9.10 -1.75 -21.68
C LEU A 602 8.57 -1.96 -23.10
N SER A 603 7.59 -2.87 -23.33
CA SER A 603 6.96 -3.00 -24.65
C SER A 603 6.07 -1.80 -25.01
N ARG A 604 5.68 -1.02 -23.99
CA ARG A 604 4.75 0.11 -24.10
C ARG A 604 5.44 1.47 -24.25
N THR A 605 6.75 1.52 -24.52
CA THR A 605 7.53 2.78 -24.65
C THR A 605 6.97 3.74 -25.69
N GLU A 606 6.36 3.21 -26.75
CA GLU A 606 5.79 4.00 -27.85
C GLU A 606 4.42 4.63 -27.52
N GLU A 607 3.80 4.28 -26.38
CA GLU A 607 2.55 4.92 -25.97
C GLU A 607 2.78 6.36 -25.47
N PRO A 608 1.95 7.35 -25.90
CA PRO A 608 2.08 8.74 -25.46
C PRO A 608 2.07 8.92 -23.92
N SER A 609 1.26 8.15 -23.20
CA SER A 609 1.21 8.17 -21.74
C SER A 609 2.37 7.45 -21.04
N PHE A 610 3.24 6.72 -21.75
CA PHE A 610 4.26 5.87 -21.10
C PHE A 610 5.15 6.67 -20.16
N ARG A 611 5.77 7.75 -20.65
CA ARG A 611 6.70 8.56 -19.85
C ARG A 611 6.00 9.26 -18.69
N CYS A 612 4.77 9.75 -18.90
CA CYS A 612 3.94 10.33 -17.84
C CYS A 612 3.61 9.30 -16.73
N ARG A 613 3.20 8.08 -17.09
CA ARG A 613 2.95 6.98 -16.13
C ARG A 613 4.20 6.57 -15.37
N MET A 614 5.35 6.44 -16.06
CA MET A 614 6.60 6.07 -15.39
C MET A 614 7.09 7.19 -14.46
N PHE A 615 6.97 8.45 -14.87
CA PHE A 615 7.31 9.60 -14.04
C PHE A 615 6.43 9.67 -12.78
N ALA A 616 5.10 9.53 -12.92
CA ALA A 616 4.21 9.43 -11.78
C ALA A 616 4.60 8.26 -10.86
N TRP A 617 4.85 7.07 -11.42
CA TRP A 617 5.24 5.89 -10.66
C TRP A 617 6.52 6.11 -9.85
N ALA A 618 7.59 6.63 -10.44
CA ALA A 618 8.81 6.95 -9.72
C ALA A 618 8.60 8.02 -8.62
N VAL A 619 7.64 8.93 -8.80
CA VAL A 619 7.37 10.06 -7.88
C VAL A 619 6.35 9.71 -6.78
N THR A 620 5.46 8.74 -6.96
CA THR A 620 4.39 8.40 -5.99
C THR A 620 4.48 6.97 -5.43
N GLY A 621 5.02 6.02 -6.19
CA GLY A 621 4.86 4.57 -5.96
C GLY A 621 3.72 3.94 -6.78
N SER A 622 2.99 4.70 -7.60
CA SER A 622 1.96 4.16 -8.51
C SER A 622 1.94 4.91 -9.86
N PRO A 623 1.63 4.24 -10.99
CA PRO A 623 1.51 4.91 -12.30
C PRO A 623 0.20 5.71 -12.45
N SER A 624 -0.33 6.23 -11.35
CA SER A 624 -1.57 7.00 -11.22
C SER A 624 -1.34 8.28 -10.41
N ILE A 625 -2.26 9.24 -10.54
CA ILE A 625 -2.21 10.53 -9.84
C ILE A 625 -3.26 10.54 -8.74
N ASP A 626 -2.85 10.96 -7.55
CA ASP A 626 -3.79 11.26 -6.46
C ASP A 626 -4.46 12.61 -6.73
N VAL A 627 -5.66 12.54 -7.31
CA VAL A 627 -6.50 13.66 -7.77
C VAL A 627 -6.88 14.63 -6.64
N THR A 628 -6.97 14.15 -5.39
CA THR A 628 -7.31 14.98 -4.22
C THR A 628 -6.14 15.83 -3.71
N SER A 629 -4.93 15.47 -4.11
CA SER A 629 -3.72 16.08 -3.57
C SER A 629 -3.20 17.23 -4.41
N GLN A 630 -2.34 18.06 -3.81
CA GLN A 630 -1.66 19.19 -4.46
C GLN A 630 -0.74 18.83 -5.66
N GLY A 631 -0.78 17.58 -6.15
CA GLY A 631 -0.02 17.12 -7.29
C GLY A 631 1.41 16.70 -6.97
N LEU A 632 2.23 16.66 -8.02
CA LEU A 632 3.63 16.25 -8.02
C LEU A 632 4.54 17.48 -8.01
N SER A 633 5.35 17.64 -6.96
CA SER A 633 6.25 18.79 -6.84
C SER A 633 7.60 18.53 -7.52
N VAL A 634 7.97 19.38 -8.47
CA VAL A 634 9.25 19.32 -9.19
C VAL A 634 10.16 20.42 -8.69
N TYR A 635 11.38 20.05 -8.28
CA TYR A 635 12.42 20.97 -7.82
C TYR A 635 13.69 20.83 -8.67
N VAL A 636 14.43 21.93 -8.82
CA VAL A 636 15.84 21.91 -9.26
C VAL A 636 16.71 22.29 -8.07
N SER A 637 17.74 21.48 -7.80
CA SER A 637 18.60 21.57 -6.61
C SER A 637 20.05 21.85 -6.98
N ALA A 638 20.65 22.83 -6.30
CA ALA A 638 22.09 23.11 -6.34
C ALA A 638 22.85 22.32 -5.26
N GLU A 639 24.19 22.27 -5.38
CA GLU A 639 25.11 21.38 -4.64
C GLU A 639 24.86 21.28 -3.12
N MET A 640 24.45 22.38 -2.49
CA MET A 640 24.29 22.45 -1.03
C MET A 640 22.88 22.12 -0.51
N ASP A 641 21.91 21.72 -1.36
CA ASP A 641 20.53 21.44 -0.92
C ASP A 641 20.45 20.27 0.08
N PRO A 642 20.18 20.53 1.38
CA PRO A 642 20.13 19.48 2.40
C PRO A 642 18.98 18.49 2.18
N ASN A 643 17.97 18.88 1.41
CA ASN A 643 16.81 18.05 1.10
C ASN A 643 17.05 17.11 -0.08
N TYR A 644 18.15 17.23 -0.82
CA TYR A 644 18.42 16.37 -1.97
C TYR A 644 18.81 14.94 -1.57
N ALA A 645 19.83 14.82 -0.73
CA ALA A 645 20.37 13.56 -0.25
C ALA A 645 21.19 13.76 1.05
N PRO A 646 21.44 12.68 1.83
CA PRO A 646 22.34 12.72 2.98
C PRO A 646 23.72 13.27 2.59
N ALA A 647 24.29 14.11 3.47
CA ALA A 647 25.53 14.84 3.18
C ALA A 647 26.71 13.96 2.74
N SER A 648 26.77 12.69 3.20
CA SER A 648 27.83 11.74 2.84
C SER A 648 27.78 11.21 1.40
N ARG A 649 26.70 11.47 0.65
CA ARG A 649 26.53 11.00 -0.75
C ARG A 649 25.99 12.06 -1.70
N ARG A 650 25.63 13.25 -1.23
CA ARG A 650 24.96 14.29 -2.01
C ARG A 650 25.76 14.69 -3.25
N ASP A 651 27.02 15.06 -3.06
CA ASP A 651 27.88 15.57 -4.14
C ASP A 651 28.05 14.50 -5.23
N ALA A 652 28.33 13.25 -4.84
CA ALA A 652 28.41 12.11 -5.76
C ALA A 652 27.10 11.90 -6.53
N MET A 653 25.95 11.84 -5.82
CA MET A 653 24.64 11.69 -6.46
C MET A 653 24.32 12.82 -7.44
N MET A 654 24.66 14.07 -7.12
CA MET A 654 24.43 15.20 -8.04
C MET A 654 25.35 15.14 -9.27
N GLN A 655 26.63 14.80 -9.09
CA GLN A 655 27.61 14.72 -10.20
C GLN A 655 27.39 13.49 -11.11
N GLU A 656 26.78 12.42 -10.57
CA GLU A 656 26.29 11.25 -11.31
C GLU A 656 24.90 11.46 -11.93
N GLY A 657 24.22 12.58 -11.64
CA GLY A 657 22.90 12.88 -12.19
C GLY A 657 21.75 12.10 -11.56
N LYS A 658 21.91 11.57 -10.34
CA LYS A 658 20.90 10.73 -9.68
C LYS A 658 19.71 11.52 -9.17
N LEU A 659 18.53 11.33 -9.77
CA LEU A 659 17.31 12.02 -9.36
C LEU A 659 16.89 11.62 -7.93
N SER A 660 16.45 12.59 -7.14
CA SER A 660 15.97 12.34 -5.76
C SER A 660 14.45 12.25 -5.72
N PHE A 661 13.92 11.03 -5.67
CA PHE A 661 12.49 10.72 -5.65
C PHE A 661 11.96 10.59 -4.22
N LYS A 662 11.08 11.49 -3.78
CA LYS A 662 10.48 11.46 -2.45
C LYS A 662 9.02 11.01 -2.51
N THR A 663 8.79 9.70 -2.65
CA THR A 663 7.44 9.13 -2.85
C THR A 663 6.43 9.54 -1.78
N CYS A 664 6.82 9.49 -0.49
CA CYS A 664 5.97 9.95 0.62
C CYS A 664 5.56 11.43 0.56
N PHE A 665 6.26 12.26 -0.21
CA PHE A 665 5.97 13.69 -0.39
C PHE A 665 5.46 14.01 -1.81
N LYS A 666 5.47 13.05 -2.73
CA LYS A 666 5.20 13.22 -4.17
C LYS A 666 6.12 14.27 -4.81
N GLN A 667 7.41 14.20 -4.52
CA GLN A 667 8.39 15.16 -5.04
C GLN A 667 9.50 14.48 -5.82
N VAL A 668 10.05 15.17 -6.81
CA VAL A 668 11.33 14.84 -7.45
C VAL A 668 12.24 16.06 -7.44
N ARG A 669 13.53 15.84 -7.19
CA ARG A 669 14.57 16.87 -7.29
C ARG A 669 15.58 16.53 -8.37
N PHE A 670 15.80 17.47 -9.28
CA PHE A 670 16.75 17.39 -10.38
C PHE A 670 18.07 18.10 -10.00
N PRO A 671 19.25 17.51 -10.28
CA PRO A 671 20.54 18.11 -9.97
C PRO A 671 20.92 19.17 -11.02
N LEU A 672 20.99 20.43 -10.61
CA LEU A 672 21.45 21.53 -11.46
C LEU A 672 22.86 21.30 -12.05
N PRO A 673 23.87 20.81 -11.29
CA PRO A 673 25.21 20.58 -11.84
C PRO A 673 25.22 19.59 -13.00
N TYR A 674 24.34 18.58 -12.97
CA TYR A 674 24.23 17.62 -14.06
C TYR A 674 23.51 18.17 -15.28
N ILE A 675 22.44 18.97 -15.07
CA ILE A 675 21.77 19.70 -16.16
C ILE A 675 22.78 20.64 -16.85
N ALA A 676 23.61 21.34 -16.08
CA ALA A 676 24.67 22.20 -16.61
C ALA A 676 25.73 21.42 -17.38
N LYS A 677 26.16 20.26 -16.86
CA LYS A 677 27.08 19.34 -17.54
C LYS A 677 26.53 18.83 -18.88
N LEU A 678 25.25 18.51 -18.96
CA LEU A 678 24.58 18.13 -20.21
C LEU A 678 24.51 19.33 -21.17
N ALA A 679 23.97 20.47 -20.73
CA ALA A 679 23.78 21.65 -21.58
C ALA A 679 25.09 22.25 -22.12
N ALA A 680 26.22 21.97 -21.49
CA ALA A 680 27.56 22.39 -21.89
C ALA A 680 28.34 21.34 -22.72
N ALA A 681 27.78 20.15 -22.95
CA ALA A 681 28.43 19.12 -23.75
C ALA A 681 28.30 19.39 -25.26
N ASP A 682 29.31 18.94 -26.03
CA ASP A 682 29.27 18.97 -27.49
C ASP A 682 28.54 17.72 -28.02
N TYR A 683 27.59 17.93 -28.95
CA TYR A 683 26.76 16.88 -29.53
C TYR A 683 26.95 16.81 -31.06
N SER A 684 26.93 15.59 -31.62
CA SER A 684 27.04 15.34 -33.06
C SER A 684 25.79 14.64 -33.58
N PRO A 685 25.21 15.05 -34.73
CA PRO A 685 24.07 14.37 -35.34
C PRO A 685 24.26 12.87 -35.62
N GLU A 686 25.51 12.41 -35.70
CA GLU A 686 25.89 11.04 -36.08
C GLU A 686 26.01 10.07 -34.88
N VAL A 687 25.96 10.58 -33.63
CA VAL A 687 26.24 9.78 -32.42
C VAL A 687 25.18 10.03 -31.36
N GLU A 688 24.67 8.98 -30.72
CA GLU A 688 23.77 9.13 -29.57
C GLU A 688 24.53 9.63 -28.32
N PRO A 689 24.01 10.63 -27.59
CA PRO A 689 22.85 11.46 -27.90
C PRO A 689 23.18 12.56 -28.94
N ALA A 690 22.34 12.72 -29.96
CA ALA A 690 22.62 13.64 -31.06
C ALA A 690 22.36 15.13 -30.77
N SER A 691 21.78 15.44 -29.60
CA SER A 691 21.48 16.81 -29.14
C SER A 691 21.33 16.86 -27.62
N PHE A 692 21.38 18.07 -27.06
CA PHE A 692 21.08 18.32 -25.64
C PHE A 692 19.69 17.78 -25.23
N GLN A 693 18.65 18.04 -26.03
CA GLN A 693 17.29 17.55 -25.76
C GLN A 693 17.24 16.03 -25.71
N MET A 694 17.93 15.32 -26.62
CA MET A 694 17.98 13.86 -26.60
C MET A 694 18.77 13.34 -25.39
N ALA A 695 19.88 14.00 -25.03
CA ALA A 695 20.67 13.64 -23.85
C ALA A 695 19.87 13.82 -22.54
N PHE A 696 19.17 14.95 -22.40
CA PHE A 696 18.27 15.23 -21.29
C PHE A 696 17.14 14.19 -21.25
N ASN A 697 16.42 13.98 -22.36
CA ASN A 697 15.31 13.04 -22.42
C ASN A 697 15.74 11.59 -22.10
N HIS A 698 16.90 11.16 -22.61
CA HIS A 698 17.44 9.83 -22.31
C HIS A 698 17.81 9.69 -20.83
N TRP A 699 18.52 10.67 -20.26
CA TRP A 699 18.88 10.70 -18.85
C TRP A 699 17.66 10.64 -17.94
N VAL A 700 16.66 11.50 -18.17
CA VAL A 700 15.44 11.53 -17.35
C VAL A 700 14.65 10.22 -17.49
N LEU A 701 14.55 9.63 -18.68
CA LEU A 701 13.92 8.32 -18.87
C LEU A 701 14.62 7.23 -18.05
N CYS A 702 15.96 7.14 -18.15
CA CYS A 702 16.74 6.15 -17.41
C CYS A 702 16.59 6.31 -15.89
N GLU A 703 16.67 7.53 -15.37
CA GLU A 703 16.55 7.76 -13.93
C GLU A 703 15.13 7.55 -13.39
N VAL A 704 14.11 7.90 -14.18
CA VAL A 704 12.70 7.56 -13.86
C VAL A 704 12.50 6.04 -13.80
N LEU A 705 13.01 5.29 -14.78
CA LEU A 705 12.88 3.82 -14.79
C LEU A 705 13.69 3.15 -13.66
N ASN A 706 14.85 3.69 -13.31
CA ASN A 706 15.66 3.26 -12.16
C ASN A 706 15.00 3.57 -10.80
N GLY A 707 14.08 4.55 -10.73
CA GLY A 707 13.39 4.92 -9.49
C GLY A 707 12.29 3.93 -9.05
N ILE A 708 11.78 3.13 -9.99
CA ILE A 708 10.67 2.17 -9.80
C ILE A 708 11.22 0.84 -9.26
N GLY A 709 10.61 0.28 -8.20
CA GLY A 709 11.02 -0.98 -7.58
C GLY A 709 12.30 -0.94 -6.73
N ASP A 710 13.29 -0.13 -7.12
CA ASP A 710 14.57 0.02 -6.41
C ASP A 710 14.56 1.16 -5.37
N HIS A 711 13.58 2.08 -5.45
CA HIS A 711 13.28 3.16 -4.50
C HIS A 711 14.50 3.70 -3.72
N THR A 712 15.41 4.35 -4.44
CA THR A 712 16.70 4.85 -3.94
C THR A 712 16.56 6.11 -3.07
N MET A 713 16.14 5.94 -1.81
CA MET A 713 15.97 7.03 -0.82
C MET A 713 16.72 6.78 0.50
N ILE A 714 17.93 7.33 0.60
CA ILE A 714 18.86 7.19 1.73
C ILE A 714 18.56 8.19 2.86
#